data_AF-A0A165HKZ2-F1
#
_entry.id   AF-A0A165HKZ2-F1
#
_cell.length_a   1.000
_cell.length_b   1.000
_cell.length_c   1.000
_cell.angle_alpha   90.00
_cell.angle_beta   90.00
_cell.angle_gamma   90.00
#
_symmetry.space_group_name_H-M   'P 1'
#
loop_
_entity.id
_entity.type
_entity.pdbx_description
1 polymer ?
#
loop_
_entity_poly.entity_id
_entity_poly.type
_entity_poly.pdbx_seq_one_letter_code
_entity_poly.pdbx_strand_id
1 'polypeptide(L)'
;MSFLGGPECSTAGNPLTQFSKHVQDDKSLQRDRLVGRGPGGLPQGLRTQGMMGGQDQMMDDFIQQSGQIPQGVASPFAMDQMRREIENYSHSPLRSGSPANNWAAEFQPGLDDQARMQAAFQQSQRRGFSPAEFARFQQRTPERVASPAPQASNAAMQGFQRPLGMNYGMNMGLGGMGMGMMNRPYSGLATPHVGEADAQTKGKGRMVELDDHDWEAHFAQLDAEGQQRELDAKANAAMEAELSDLDRSVQTETNEFGDFEGIWRSIQAEKAANRHMADNQDFATIANEPTVDDLDDWGGFDHPINTHPVGYRDPQLGEYMFEDDNLFDDIADPYTEGVRIMEGGGNLSLAALAFESAVRKDPMHVQAWTMLGSAQAQNEKETPAIRALEQALRVDPNNLEALMNLAVSYTNEGYDATAYRTLERWLATKYPQVIDKANLSPDADVGFTDRHKLHEKVTDLYIQAAQLSPSGEQMDPDVQVGLGVLFYGAEEYEKAVDCFTAALTSTEAGLSNKQGQVHLLWNRLGATLANSGRSEEAIAAYEKALTLNPNFVRARYNLGVSCINIGCYAEAAQHLLGALSMHKIIEQESRERAIEFARAGGRPVDESSLDHIIAQNQSTNLYDTLRRRSLTFAMAAQTGAQIIAKTLRDLGVTVLFGIVGIPVVEIAEEAISLGIRFIGFRNEQACSYAASAYGYLTGKPGVCLVVGGPGVLHAMAGIGNSHANAFPLLVLAGSSETHLLSKGAFQELDAVSLLTPHTKLAIRPPSLDSIPQAMQSAYRRSLYGRPGTSFVDLPADLIQGTLSNPADVEPAQLVQSPPPPAADNARIFRIAQLLKSAKAPLIIVGKGAAYARAESAIRELVNKTSIPFLPTPMGKGILPDSHPANVASARSTALKHADVVLILGARLNWILHFGEAPKWNPAARFIQVDISAEEIGTNRGDPSLGIVGDAGLVTLQLLHALGDWHFSPSSSSSSSSSSSSPFILQLQSAKQKNEANAARKAGIATLPMTYAHAFETIKSALHTLSPPSEGGIVYVSEGANTMDISRSAFPVEHPRLRLDAGTYATMGVGLGYAIAAHAAYNNTEAPENRKKIVALEGDSAFGFSAMEVETMARYQMDILIFVVNNGGIYHGDSDTAEEWLSRQKHSTAAPSAIAETTNRTTEQNHYGASKSANNLGLRSTSLGWEVGYEKLAEACGGKGFLARTPEELHTATIEGYKAKVPVIVNVIIEAGSAKKLEFGWQASSQKNPSARL
;
A
#
# COMPACT_ATOMS: atom_id res chain seq x y z
N MET A 1 7.07 17.20 14.50
CA MET A 1 7.24 16.08 15.43
C MET A 1 8.28 15.16 14.82
N SER A 2 9.33 14.81 15.57
CA SER A 2 10.31 13.82 15.09
C SER A 2 9.82 12.43 15.50
N PHE A 3 9.83 11.48 14.56
CA PHE A 3 9.64 10.05 14.83
C PHE A 3 10.96 9.26 14.66
N LEU A 4 12.10 9.96 14.76
CA LEU A 4 13.42 9.35 14.93
C LEU A 4 13.72 9.31 16.42
N GLY A 5 13.51 8.15 17.04
CA GLY A 5 13.78 7.88 18.45
C GLY A 5 14.63 6.62 18.63
N GLY A 6 15.82 6.82 19.23
CA GLY A 6 16.46 5.85 20.12
C GLY A 6 16.74 6.58 21.44
N PRO A 7 16.83 5.90 22.59
CA PRO A 7 17.07 4.46 22.75
C PRO A 7 15.82 3.66 23.15
N GLU A 8 15.54 2.54 22.48
CA GLU A 8 14.62 1.51 22.99
C GLU A 8 15.35 0.46 23.84
N CYS A 9 16.08 0.85 24.89
CA CYS A 9 16.77 -0.09 25.79
C CYS A 9 17.02 0.42 27.23
N SER A 10 15.94 0.55 28.02
CA SER A 10 16.02 0.49 29.50
C SER A 10 14.67 0.12 30.17
N THR A 11 13.83 -0.70 29.51
CA THR A 11 12.66 -1.37 30.11
C THR A 11 12.31 -2.62 29.26
N ALA A 12 13.31 -3.46 29.00
CA ALA A 12 13.26 -4.51 27.97
C ALA A 12 12.51 -5.81 28.39
N GLY A 13 11.67 -5.75 29.43
CA GLY A 13 10.92 -6.92 29.93
C GLY A 13 9.44 -7.00 29.53
N ASN A 14 8.75 -5.88 29.24
CA ASN A 14 7.30 -5.90 29.02
C ASN A 14 6.77 -4.81 28.04
N PRO A 15 6.41 -5.16 26.79
CA PRO A 15 5.92 -4.20 25.81
C PRO A 15 4.52 -3.64 26.11
N LEU A 16 3.68 -4.33 26.90
CA LEU A 16 2.39 -3.79 27.35
C LEU A 16 2.59 -2.62 28.32
N THR A 17 3.66 -2.65 29.13
CA THR A 17 4.00 -1.55 30.04
C THR A 17 4.47 -0.30 29.28
N GLN A 18 5.27 -0.45 28.22
CA GLN A 18 5.68 0.66 27.37
C GLN A 18 4.49 1.31 26.64
N PHE A 19 3.58 0.49 26.09
CA PHE A 19 2.32 0.97 25.52
C PHE A 19 1.47 1.73 26.56
N SER A 20 1.54 1.35 27.84
CA SER A 20 0.88 2.10 28.92
C SER A 20 1.60 3.39 29.28
N LYS A 21 2.95 3.43 29.35
CA LYS A 21 3.72 4.64 29.68
C LYS A 21 3.47 5.75 28.64
N HIS A 22 3.53 5.46 27.34
CA HIS A 22 3.28 6.47 26.29
C HIS A 22 1.86 7.07 26.28
N VAL A 23 0.85 6.36 26.81
CA VAL A 23 -0.54 6.88 26.92
C VAL A 23 -0.72 7.81 28.13
N GLN A 24 0.21 7.81 29.09
CA GLN A 24 0.05 8.53 30.36
C GLN A 24 0.56 9.98 30.34
N ASP A 25 1.47 10.32 29.42
CA ASP A 25 2.00 11.68 29.30
C ASP A 25 1.15 12.62 28.43
N ASP A 26 0.06 12.12 27.81
CA ASP A 26 -0.91 12.97 27.11
C ASP A 26 -1.77 13.78 28.10
N LYS A 27 -1.17 14.88 28.55
CA LYS A 27 -1.77 15.87 29.45
C LYS A 27 -2.86 16.72 28.77
N SER A 28 -3.24 16.45 27.51
CA SER A 28 -4.35 17.14 26.83
C SER A 28 -5.71 16.84 27.48
N LEU A 29 -5.96 15.58 27.88
CA LEU A 29 -7.26 15.11 28.36
C LEU A 29 -7.54 15.40 29.84
N GLN A 30 -6.51 15.66 30.66
CA GLN A 30 -6.70 15.92 32.09
C GLN A 30 -7.11 17.36 32.41
N ARG A 31 -6.92 18.30 31.48
CA ARG A 31 -7.11 19.74 31.74
C ARG A 31 -8.57 20.19 31.84
N ASP A 32 -9.51 19.36 31.40
CA ASP A 32 -10.93 19.72 31.22
C ASP A 32 -11.86 19.26 32.37
N ARG A 33 -11.33 18.64 33.44
CA ARG A 33 -12.12 18.05 34.54
C ARG A 33 -12.11 18.82 35.88
N LEU A 34 -11.64 20.08 35.90
CA LEU A 34 -11.52 20.89 37.12
C LEU A 34 -12.20 22.29 37.03
N VAL A 35 -13.45 22.34 36.56
CA VAL A 35 -14.36 23.48 36.79
C VAL A 35 -15.71 22.97 37.33
N GLY A 36 -15.87 23.06 38.65
CA GLY A 36 -16.81 22.24 39.41
C GLY A 36 -18.32 22.55 39.29
N ARG A 37 -19.11 21.66 39.91
CA ARG A 37 -20.44 21.94 40.45
C ARG A 37 -20.65 21.20 41.78
N GLY A 38 -21.55 21.74 42.61
CA GLY A 38 -21.77 21.34 44.00
C GLY A 38 -22.64 20.08 44.21
N PRO A 39 -22.89 19.71 45.48
CA PRO A 39 -23.43 18.41 45.85
C PRO A 39 -24.95 18.29 45.72
N GLY A 40 -25.42 17.11 45.28
CA GLY A 40 -26.83 16.71 45.32
C GLY A 40 -27.30 16.03 44.03
N GLY A 41 -27.22 14.69 43.97
CA GLY A 41 -27.69 13.90 42.82
C GLY A 41 -27.19 12.46 42.87
N LEU A 42 -27.97 11.57 43.48
CA LEU A 42 -27.67 10.13 43.50
C LEU A 42 -27.94 9.50 42.12
N PRO A 43 -27.07 8.62 41.60
CA PRO A 43 -27.41 7.80 40.44
C PRO A 43 -28.39 6.69 40.86
N GLN A 44 -29.52 6.59 40.17
CA GLN A 44 -30.40 5.43 40.26
C GLN A 44 -29.89 4.28 39.38
N GLY A 45 -30.15 3.05 39.81
CA GLY A 45 -30.01 1.83 39.02
C GLY A 45 -31.10 0.83 39.36
N LEU A 46 -31.11 -0.32 38.65
CA LEU A 46 -32.08 -1.41 38.74
C LEU A 46 -33.47 -1.06 38.12
N ARG A 47 -34.25 -1.98 37.52
CA ARG A 47 -34.07 -3.45 37.34
C ARG A 47 -34.82 -4.00 36.08
N THR A 48 -34.83 -5.33 35.98
CA THR A 48 -35.13 -6.23 34.84
C THR A 48 -36.61 -6.60 34.59
N GLN A 49 -36.81 -7.37 33.51
CA GLN A 49 -38.01 -8.14 33.06
C GLN A 49 -39.07 -7.37 32.23
N GLY A 50 -39.62 -7.93 31.14
CA GLY A 50 -39.26 -9.16 30.41
C GLY A 50 -40.38 -9.70 29.50
N MET A 51 -40.04 -10.34 28.38
CA MET A 51 -40.91 -11.20 27.56
C MET A 51 -40.06 -12.14 26.66
N MET A 52 -40.64 -13.22 26.13
CA MET A 52 -39.90 -14.38 25.63
C MET A 52 -40.56 -15.01 24.38
N GLY A 53 -39.77 -15.74 23.57
CA GLY A 53 -40.21 -16.48 22.38
C GLY A 53 -40.10 -15.70 21.05
N GLY A 54 -39.74 -16.33 19.93
CA GLY A 54 -39.28 -17.72 19.74
C GLY A 54 -38.95 -17.96 18.25
N GLN A 55 -37.90 -18.74 17.95
CA GLN A 55 -37.36 -18.85 16.58
C GLN A 55 -36.91 -20.28 16.26
N ASP A 56 -37.87 -21.20 16.12
CA ASP A 56 -37.66 -22.55 15.59
C ASP A 56 -38.89 -22.98 14.80
N GLN A 57 -38.89 -22.78 13.47
CA GLN A 57 -39.97 -23.24 12.59
C GLN A 57 -39.59 -23.36 11.10
N MET A 58 -38.35 -23.77 10.81
CA MET A 58 -37.87 -24.07 9.44
C MET A 58 -37.17 -25.43 9.32
N MET A 59 -37.04 -26.19 10.41
CA MET A 59 -36.35 -27.49 10.43
C MET A 59 -37.29 -28.70 10.58
N ASP A 60 -38.44 -28.54 11.24
CA ASP A 60 -39.45 -29.61 11.38
C ASP A 60 -40.17 -29.96 10.07
N ASP A 61 -40.40 -28.97 9.20
CA ASP A 61 -41.07 -29.15 7.89
C ASP A 61 -40.25 -30.05 6.92
N PHE A 62 -38.96 -30.26 7.17
CA PHE A 62 -38.13 -31.17 6.39
C PHE A 62 -38.21 -32.64 6.85
N ILE A 63 -38.80 -32.91 8.02
CA ILE A 63 -38.76 -34.24 8.66
C ILE A 63 -40.11 -34.99 8.57
N GLN A 64 -41.22 -34.31 8.22
CA GLN A 64 -42.57 -34.92 8.24
C GLN A 64 -43.19 -35.27 6.86
N GLN A 65 -42.39 -35.69 5.87
CA GLN A 65 -42.95 -36.33 4.65
C GLN A 65 -42.26 -37.65 4.27
N SER A 66 -42.72 -38.73 4.90
CA SER A 66 -42.56 -40.11 4.39
C SER A 66 -43.82 -40.90 4.69
N GLY A 67 -44.45 -41.56 3.70
CA GLY A 67 -45.65 -42.36 4.03
C GLY A 67 -46.64 -42.79 2.95
N GLN A 68 -46.30 -42.92 1.65
CA GLN A 68 -47.10 -43.77 0.77
C GLN A 68 -46.33 -44.30 -0.45
N ILE A 69 -46.31 -45.63 -0.61
CA ILE A 69 -45.69 -46.36 -1.72
C ILE A 69 -46.69 -47.40 -2.23
N PRO A 70 -46.90 -47.49 -3.55
CA PRO A 70 -47.18 -48.78 -4.19
C PRO A 70 -46.20 -49.08 -5.33
N GLN A 71 -45.30 -50.03 -5.08
CA GLN A 71 -44.65 -50.97 -6.01
C GLN A 71 -44.58 -50.59 -7.52
N GLY A 72 -43.38 -50.25 -7.99
CA GLY A 72 -43.01 -50.18 -9.41
C GLY A 72 -41.50 -50.33 -9.60
N VAL A 73 -41.06 -51.13 -10.58
CA VAL A 73 -39.64 -51.46 -10.79
C VAL A 73 -38.86 -50.24 -11.30
N ALA A 74 -37.63 -50.04 -10.80
CA ALA A 74 -36.77 -48.93 -11.18
C ALA A 74 -36.19 -49.06 -12.61
N SER A 75 -35.96 -47.92 -13.27
CA SER A 75 -35.10 -47.78 -14.44
C SER A 75 -34.40 -46.40 -14.41
N PRO A 76 -33.07 -46.32 -14.58
CA PRO A 76 -32.34 -45.05 -14.53
C PRO A 76 -32.33 -44.30 -15.88
N PHE A 77 -31.89 -43.03 -15.83
CA PHE A 77 -31.62 -42.09 -16.94
C PHE A 77 -32.79 -41.62 -17.82
N ALA A 78 -33.07 -40.30 -17.75
CA ALA A 78 -34.00 -39.58 -18.62
C ALA A 78 -33.36 -38.30 -19.23
N MET A 79 -32.19 -38.44 -19.85
CA MET A 79 -31.39 -37.34 -20.43
C MET A 79 -31.89 -36.85 -21.81
N ASP A 80 -33.19 -36.52 -21.91
CA ASP A 80 -33.83 -36.07 -23.17
C ASP A 80 -34.29 -34.60 -23.17
N GLN A 81 -34.36 -33.93 -22.00
CA GLN A 81 -34.74 -32.52 -21.93
C GLN A 81 -33.56 -31.59 -22.32
N MET A 82 -32.36 -31.88 -21.79
CA MET A 82 -31.14 -31.11 -22.07
C MET A 82 -30.63 -31.24 -23.52
N ARG A 83 -31.06 -32.28 -24.26
CA ARG A 83 -30.66 -32.46 -25.67
C ARG A 83 -31.19 -31.37 -26.61
N ARG A 84 -32.36 -30.80 -26.31
CA ARG A 84 -33.02 -29.80 -27.21
C ARG A 84 -32.40 -28.40 -27.13
N GLU A 85 -31.63 -28.12 -26.08
CA GLU A 85 -30.99 -26.81 -25.87
C GLU A 85 -29.62 -26.73 -26.57
N ILE A 86 -28.93 -27.88 -26.72
CA ILE A 86 -27.59 -27.96 -27.33
C ILE A 86 -27.62 -27.83 -28.87
N GLU A 87 -28.71 -28.25 -29.53
CA GLU A 87 -28.79 -28.21 -31.00
C GLU A 87 -28.84 -26.78 -31.58
N ASN A 88 -29.24 -25.77 -30.80
CA ASN A 88 -29.45 -24.39 -31.27
C ASN A 88 -28.17 -23.54 -31.43
N TYR A 89 -26.98 -24.02 -31.03
CA TYR A 89 -25.79 -23.16 -30.88
C TYR A 89 -24.64 -23.38 -31.90
N SER A 90 -24.83 -24.19 -32.95
CA SER A 90 -23.70 -24.79 -33.71
C SER A 90 -23.43 -24.31 -35.15
N HIS A 91 -23.88 -23.11 -35.56
CA HIS A 91 -23.63 -22.59 -36.94
C HIS A 91 -23.22 -21.10 -37.04
N SER A 92 -21.93 -20.77 -36.90
CA SER A 92 -21.24 -19.68 -37.64
C SER A 92 -19.70 -19.73 -37.54
N PRO A 93 -18.94 -19.13 -38.49
CA PRO A 93 -17.49 -19.39 -38.64
C PRO A 93 -16.55 -18.30 -38.08
N LEU A 94 -15.29 -18.70 -37.88
CA LEU A 94 -14.14 -17.85 -37.53
C LEU A 94 -13.91 -16.69 -38.53
N ARG A 95 -13.57 -15.51 -38.01
CA ARG A 95 -12.95 -14.40 -38.78
C ARG A 95 -11.93 -13.61 -37.96
N SER A 96 -10.96 -13.03 -38.65
CA SER A 96 -9.90 -12.17 -38.12
C SER A 96 -10.11 -10.70 -38.49
N GLY A 97 -9.53 -9.78 -37.70
CA GLY A 97 -9.17 -8.43 -38.14
C GLY A 97 -10.10 -7.29 -37.74
N SER A 98 -9.68 -6.55 -36.71
CA SER A 98 -10.08 -5.17 -36.33
C SER A 98 -11.53 -4.92 -35.84
N PRO A 99 -11.73 -4.06 -34.81
CA PRO A 99 -13.04 -3.83 -34.19
C PRO A 99 -13.79 -2.62 -34.76
N ALA A 100 -15.12 -2.75 -34.92
CA ALA A 100 -16.04 -1.63 -35.12
C ALA A 100 -17.44 -1.93 -34.55
N ASN A 101 -18.04 -0.93 -33.91
CA ASN A 101 -19.34 -0.90 -33.22
C ASN A 101 -20.47 -1.76 -33.82
N ASN A 102 -21.23 -2.47 -32.96
CA ASN A 102 -22.64 -2.82 -33.27
C ASN A 102 -23.53 -3.17 -32.06
N TRP A 103 -23.47 -2.38 -30.98
CA TRP A 103 -24.32 -2.54 -29.77
C TRP A 103 -25.70 -1.85 -29.93
N ALA A 104 -26.45 -2.21 -30.98
CA ALA A 104 -27.70 -1.54 -31.35
C ALA A 104 -28.74 -2.46 -32.04
N ALA A 105 -28.65 -3.79 -31.87
CA ALA A 105 -29.44 -4.77 -32.63
C ALA A 105 -30.55 -5.49 -31.84
N GLU A 106 -30.51 -5.48 -30.50
CA GLU A 106 -31.39 -6.35 -29.67
C GLU A 106 -32.73 -5.74 -29.23
N PHE A 107 -33.02 -4.47 -29.59
CA PHE A 107 -34.22 -3.77 -29.14
C PHE A 107 -35.13 -3.33 -30.30
N GLN A 108 -35.79 -4.30 -30.95
CA GLN A 108 -36.85 -4.01 -31.92
C GLN A 108 -37.91 -5.15 -31.93
N PRO A 109 -39.13 -4.94 -31.38
CA PRO A 109 -40.12 -6.00 -31.25
C PRO A 109 -40.96 -6.20 -32.53
N GLY A 110 -40.95 -7.43 -33.04
CA GLY A 110 -42.03 -8.07 -33.82
C GLY A 110 -42.51 -7.42 -35.13
N LEU A 111 -42.09 -7.98 -36.28
CA LEU A 111 -42.79 -7.90 -37.57
C LEU A 111 -42.38 -9.11 -38.45
N ASP A 112 -43.29 -9.60 -39.29
CA ASP A 112 -43.33 -11.01 -39.75
C ASP A 112 -42.19 -11.50 -40.67
N ASP A 113 -41.84 -12.78 -40.51
CA ASP A 113 -40.56 -13.37 -40.97
C ASP A 113 -40.61 -14.11 -42.33
N GLN A 114 -41.70 -13.97 -43.11
CA GLN A 114 -41.86 -14.68 -44.40
C GLN A 114 -41.44 -13.90 -45.65
N ALA A 115 -41.07 -12.62 -45.53
CA ALA A 115 -40.84 -11.74 -46.68
C ALA A 115 -39.37 -11.51 -47.09
N ARG A 116 -38.39 -12.21 -46.48
CA ARG A 116 -36.95 -11.97 -46.73
C ARG A 116 -36.12 -13.16 -47.25
N MET A 117 -36.68 -14.36 -47.36
CA MET A 117 -35.92 -15.57 -47.68
C MET A 117 -35.80 -15.90 -49.19
N GLN A 118 -35.96 -14.94 -50.11
CA GLN A 118 -35.98 -15.23 -51.57
C GLN A 118 -35.24 -14.25 -52.49
N ALA A 119 -34.44 -13.32 -51.96
CA ALA A 119 -33.78 -12.26 -52.76
C ALA A 119 -32.25 -12.15 -52.57
N ALA A 120 -31.57 -13.24 -52.17
CA ALA A 120 -30.14 -13.23 -51.87
C ALA A 120 -29.29 -14.34 -52.55
N PHE A 121 -29.86 -15.10 -53.48
CA PHE A 121 -29.17 -16.19 -54.18
C PHE A 121 -28.94 -15.91 -55.67
N GLN A 122 -27.90 -15.11 -55.98
CA GLN A 122 -27.16 -15.18 -57.24
C GLN A 122 -25.89 -14.30 -57.21
N GLN A 123 -24.71 -14.93 -57.05
CA GLN A 123 -23.45 -14.34 -57.52
C GLN A 123 -22.42 -15.43 -57.84
N SER A 124 -21.51 -15.12 -58.77
CA SER A 124 -20.62 -16.08 -59.42
C SER A 124 -19.15 -15.95 -58.96
N GLN A 125 -18.34 -16.95 -59.34
CA GLN A 125 -17.00 -17.20 -58.81
C GLN A 125 -15.96 -16.09 -59.07
N ARG A 126 -15.00 -15.96 -58.14
CA ARG A 126 -13.55 -15.88 -58.46
C ARG A 126 -12.72 -16.44 -57.28
N ARG A 127 -11.54 -16.99 -57.58
CA ARG A 127 -10.71 -17.78 -56.66
C ARG A 127 -9.67 -16.95 -55.89
N GLY A 128 -9.28 -17.43 -54.71
CA GLY A 128 -8.05 -17.05 -53.99
C GLY A 128 -7.04 -18.21 -53.94
N PHE A 129 -5.78 -17.90 -53.60
CA PHE A 129 -4.64 -18.82 -53.61
C PHE A 129 -4.63 -19.83 -52.45
N SER A 130 -3.88 -20.93 -52.62
CA SER A 130 -3.67 -22.00 -51.63
C SER A 130 -2.20 -22.16 -51.20
N PRO A 131 -1.91 -22.67 -49.99
CA PRO A 131 -0.52 -22.87 -49.52
C PRO A 131 0.34 -23.82 -50.38
N ALA A 132 -0.28 -24.74 -51.11
CA ALA A 132 0.42 -25.65 -52.02
C ALA A 132 1.00 -24.94 -53.27
N GLU A 133 0.43 -23.78 -53.64
CA GLU A 133 0.94 -22.95 -54.74
C GLU A 133 2.16 -22.12 -54.29
N PHE A 134 2.23 -21.76 -52.99
CA PHE A 134 3.40 -21.09 -52.40
C PHE A 134 4.63 -22.02 -52.36
N ALA A 135 4.46 -23.28 -51.94
CA ALA A 135 5.55 -24.26 -51.90
C ALA A 135 6.17 -24.54 -53.29
N ARG A 136 5.39 -24.42 -54.37
CA ARG A 136 5.88 -24.57 -55.76
C ARG A 136 6.64 -23.36 -56.30
N PHE A 137 6.64 -22.23 -55.60
CA PHE A 137 7.32 -21.00 -56.04
C PHE A 137 8.81 -20.95 -55.66
N GLN A 138 9.23 -21.71 -54.64
CA GLN A 138 10.57 -21.59 -54.04
C GLN A 138 11.71 -22.38 -54.71
N GLN A 139 11.46 -23.14 -55.79
CA GLN A 139 12.47 -24.03 -56.41
C GLN A 139 12.56 -23.94 -57.95
N ARG A 140 12.83 -22.75 -58.52
CA ARG A 140 13.35 -22.59 -59.90
C ARG A 140 14.29 -21.37 -60.09
N THR A 141 15.43 -21.61 -60.71
CA THR A 141 16.42 -20.65 -61.28
C THR A 141 17.25 -21.42 -62.35
N PRO A 142 17.92 -20.81 -63.36
CA PRO A 142 18.74 -19.57 -63.34
C PRO A 142 18.34 -18.59 -64.50
N GLU A 143 19.12 -17.66 -65.09
CA GLU A 143 20.56 -17.29 -64.97
C GLU A 143 20.90 -15.79 -65.18
N ARG A 144 21.19 -15.34 -66.42
CA ARG A 144 21.85 -14.07 -66.80
C ARG A 144 21.30 -13.55 -68.17
N VAL A 145 21.55 -12.34 -68.69
CA VAL A 145 22.82 -11.70 -69.15
C VAL A 145 22.69 -10.14 -69.19
N ALA A 146 23.80 -9.41 -69.38
CA ALA A 146 24.03 -8.02 -68.96
C ALA A 146 24.08 -6.92 -70.05
N SER A 147 24.17 -5.65 -69.57
CA SER A 147 24.89 -4.50 -70.18
C SER A 147 24.31 -3.84 -71.47
N PRO A 148 24.76 -2.61 -71.88
CA PRO A 148 25.91 -1.81 -71.43
C PRO A 148 25.62 -0.33 -71.07
N ALA A 149 26.70 0.42 -70.76
CA ALA A 149 26.74 1.88 -70.66
C ALA A 149 27.96 2.46 -71.40
N PRO A 150 27.90 3.73 -71.83
CA PRO A 150 28.97 4.73 -71.64
C PRO A 150 28.36 6.05 -71.08
N GLN A 151 29.03 7.12 -70.66
CA GLN A 151 30.44 7.58 -70.46
C GLN A 151 30.35 8.84 -69.55
N ALA A 152 31.34 9.52 -68.95
CA ALA A 152 32.81 9.46 -68.77
C ALA A 152 33.10 10.32 -67.48
N SER A 153 34.23 10.94 -67.08
CA SER A 153 35.72 10.88 -67.21
C SER A 153 36.27 11.99 -66.29
N ASN A 154 37.51 12.05 -65.77
CA ASN A 154 38.65 11.13 -65.60
C ASN A 154 39.65 11.82 -64.62
N ALA A 155 40.67 11.19 -64.01
CA ALA A 155 40.87 9.80 -63.54
C ALA A 155 42.24 9.71 -62.83
N ALA A 156 42.29 9.82 -61.49
CA ALA A 156 43.53 9.81 -60.69
C ALA A 156 43.24 9.51 -59.20
N MET A 157 44.18 9.17 -58.32
CA MET A 157 45.45 8.41 -58.30
C MET A 157 45.87 8.37 -56.80
N GLN A 158 46.46 7.35 -56.18
CA GLN A 158 46.71 5.90 -56.41
C GLN A 158 46.89 5.26 -55.00
N GLY A 159 46.93 3.94 -54.77
CA GLY A 159 46.85 2.76 -55.64
C GLY A 159 47.62 1.57 -55.03
N PHE A 160 47.46 0.36 -55.60
CA PHE A 160 48.28 -0.86 -55.38
C PHE A 160 48.18 -1.56 -53.98
N GLN A 161 48.13 -2.90 -53.84
CA GLN A 161 47.95 -4.01 -54.82
C GLN A 161 47.24 -5.27 -54.21
N ARG A 162 47.41 -6.45 -54.84
CA ARG A 162 46.65 -7.74 -54.74
C ARG A 162 47.55 -8.86 -55.39
N PRO A 163 47.15 -10.12 -55.77
CA PRO A 163 46.00 -11.01 -55.42
C PRO A 163 46.31 -12.56 -55.33
N LEU A 164 45.25 -13.38 -55.13
CA LEU A 164 44.91 -14.69 -55.79
C LEU A 164 45.50 -16.08 -55.38
N GLY A 165 44.60 -17.10 -55.42
CA GLY A 165 44.80 -18.56 -55.35
C GLY A 165 43.44 -19.32 -55.45
N MET A 166 43.36 -20.57 -55.97
CA MET A 166 42.08 -21.24 -56.33
C MET A 166 42.15 -22.80 -56.47
N ASN A 167 41.00 -23.51 -56.38
CA ASN A 167 40.74 -24.95 -56.67
C ASN A 167 41.34 -25.99 -55.67
N TYR A 168 40.87 -27.25 -55.47
CA TYR A 168 39.76 -28.15 -55.96
C TYR A 168 39.29 -29.07 -54.78
N GLY A 169 38.28 -29.96 -54.82
CA GLY A 169 37.20 -30.20 -55.81
C GLY A 169 36.65 -31.65 -55.90
N MET A 170 35.38 -31.87 -55.50
CA MET A 170 34.44 -32.98 -55.89
C MET A 170 34.59 -34.47 -55.44
N ASN A 171 33.51 -34.96 -54.77
CA ASN A 171 32.73 -36.20 -55.02
C ASN A 171 32.99 -37.55 -54.26
N MET A 172 31.88 -38.31 -54.18
CA MET A 172 31.57 -39.63 -53.58
C MET A 172 32.51 -40.82 -53.88
N GLY A 173 32.50 -41.84 -53.00
CA GLY A 173 32.75 -43.23 -53.42
C GLY A 173 32.96 -44.32 -52.35
N LEU A 174 32.00 -45.25 -52.26
CA LEU A 174 32.10 -46.67 -51.84
C LEU A 174 32.61 -47.06 -50.42
N GLY A 175 32.17 -48.23 -49.97
CA GLY A 175 32.79 -49.01 -48.88
C GLY A 175 33.21 -50.41 -49.36
N GLY A 176 33.96 -51.16 -48.54
CA GLY A 176 34.42 -52.52 -48.84
C GLY A 176 35.04 -53.23 -47.62
N MET A 177 34.90 -54.56 -47.54
CA MET A 177 35.33 -55.40 -46.39
C MET A 177 36.79 -55.86 -46.45
N GLY A 178 37.36 -56.34 -45.33
CA GLY A 178 38.76 -56.81 -45.26
C GLY A 178 39.23 -57.66 -44.05
N MET A 179 38.44 -58.63 -43.57
CA MET A 179 38.83 -59.87 -42.81
C MET A 179 40.10 -59.95 -41.91
N GLY A 180 39.95 -60.47 -40.66
CA GLY A 180 41.08 -61.02 -39.86
C GLY A 180 40.69 -61.67 -38.51
N MET A 181 40.91 -62.99 -38.36
CA MET A 181 40.60 -63.85 -37.18
C MET A 181 41.48 -63.53 -35.93
N MET A 182 41.21 -63.99 -34.68
CA MET A 182 40.48 -65.20 -34.26
C MET A 182 39.90 -65.16 -32.81
N ASN A 183 38.83 -65.94 -32.61
CA ASN A 183 38.41 -66.70 -31.41
C ASN A 183 37.34 -66.14 -30.43
N ARG A 184 36.73 -67.08 -29.68
CA ARG A 184 35.38 -67.06 -29.04
C ARG A 184 35.37 -68.06 -27.85
N PRO A 185 34.24 -68.52 -27.25
CA PRO A 185 32.78 -68.22 -27.37
C PRO A 185 32.24 -67.60 -26.04
N TYR A 186 30.98 -67.61 -25.55
CA TYR A 186 29.58 -68.01 -25.83
C TYR A 186 28.70 -67.02 -24.98
N SER A 187 27.38 -66.80 -25.06
CA SER A 187 26.33 -66.72 -26.10
C SER A 187 25.00 -66.35 -25.39
N GLY A 188 23.96 -65.75 -25.99
CA GLY A 188 23.74 -65.31 -27.38
C GLY A 188 22.22 -65.22 -27.70
N LEU A 189 21.88 -64.90 -28.98
CA LEU A 189 20.57 -65.08 -29.67
C LEU A 189 19.33 -64.34 -29.08
N ALA A 190 18.55 -63.48 -29.75
CA ALA A 190 18.33 -63.07 -31.17
C ALA A 190 17.53 -64.01 -32.10
N THR A 191 16.38 -63.55 -32.66
CA THR A 191 15.78 -63.85 -34.02
C THR A 191 14.47 -63.03 -34.29
N PRO A 192 13.95 -62.90 -35.55
CA PRO A 192 13.28 -61.63 -36.00
C PRO A 192 11.97 -61.69 -36.87
N HIS A 193 11.43 -60.50 -37.23
CA HIS A 193 10.47 -60.16 -38.34
C HIS A 193 9.02 -60.73 -38.28
N VAL A 194 7.97 -60.29 -39.03
CA VAL A 194 7.80 -59.50 -40.29
C VAL A 194 6.47 -58.67 -40.27
N GLY A 195 6.44 -57.46 -40.88
CA GLY A 195 5.25 -56.84 -41.55
C GLY A 195 4.04 -56.33 -40.71
N GLU A 196 3.01 -55.66 -41.25
CA GLU A 196 2.85 -54.81 -42.47
C GLU A 196 1.50 -54.01 -42.40
N ALA A 197 1.31 -52.99 -43.26
CA ALA A 197 0.03 -52.43 -43.77
C ALA A 197 -0.90 -51.52 -42.90
N ASP A 198 -0.94 -50.22 -43.30
CA ASP A 198 -2.11 -49.41 -43.72
C ASP A 198 -3.27 -48.95 -42.79
N ALA A 199 -4.01 -47.94 -43.30
CA ALA A 199 -5.23 -47.26 -42.80
C ALA A 199 -5.07 -46.37 -41.53
N GLN A 200 -5.47 -45.08 -41.45
CA GLN A 200 -6.55 -44.23 -42.00
C GLN A 200 -7.74 -44.03 -41.03
N THR A 201 -8.24 -42.78 -41.00
CA THR A 201 -9.54 -42.29 -40.44
C THR A 201 -9.69 -41.96 -38.94
N LYS A 202 -10.04 -40.68 -38.71
CA LYS A 202 -11.01 -40.11 -37.73
C LYS A 202 -11.53 -41.00 -36.57
N GLY A 203 -11.44 -40.47 -35.35
CA GLY A 203 -12.32 -40.83 -34.23
C GLY A 203 -12.45 -39.69 -33.22
N LYS A 204 -13.67 -39.21 -32.95
CA LYS A 204 -14.01 -38.36 -31.79
C LYS A 204 -14.81 -39.22 -30.81
N GLY A 205 -14.50 -39.11 -29.52
CA GLY A 205 -15.33 -39.65 -28.44
C GLY A 205 -14.62 -40.70 -27.59
N ARG A 206 -15.03 -40.91 -26.34
CA ARG A 206 -16.03 -40.15 -25.57
C ARG A 206 -15.77 -40.33 -24.08
N MET A 207 -16.10 -39.29 -23.31
CA MET A 207 -16.30 -39.35 -21.86
C MET A 207 -17.07 -40.61 -21.45
N VAL A 208 -16.44 -41.43 -20.59
CA VAL A 208 -17.06 -42.55 -19.87
C VAL A 208 -16.97 -42.18 -18.40
N GLU A 209 -18.13 -42.04 -17.77
CA GLU A 209 -18.31 -42.00 -16.32
C GLU A 209 -19.05 -43.28 -15.89
N LEU A 210 -19.16 -43.51 -14.58
CA LEU A 210 -19.58 -44.73 -13.87
C LEU A 210 -18.41 -45.75 -13.76
N ASP A 211 -18.13 -46.36 -12.60
CA ASP A 211 -18.94 -46.51 -11.36
C ASP A 211 -18.06 -46.52 -10.09
N ASP A 212 -18.64 -46.22 -8.92
CA ASP A 212 -17.96 -46.08 -7.62
C ASP A 212 -17.72 -47.43 -6.89
N HIS A 213 -17.31 -48.48 -7.61
CA HIS A 213 -17.28 -49.86 -7.06
C HIS A 213 -16.08 -50.75 -7.46
N ASP A 214 -14.88 -50.17 -7.59
CA ASP A 214 -13.61 -50.93 -7.62
C ASP A 214 -12.47 -50.27 -6.80
N TRP A 215 -12.83 -49.41 -5.83
CA TRP A 215 -11.89 -48.61 -5.03
C TRP A 215 -10.91 -49.42 -4.15
N GLU A 216 -11.22 -50.67 -3.80
CA GLU A 216 -10.35 -51.51 -2.97
C GLU A 216 -9.29 -52.28 -3.78
N ALA A 217 -9.47 -52.44 -5.10
CA ALA A 217 -8.54 -53.23 -5.93
C ALA A 217 -7.24 -52.47 -6.24
N HIS A 218 -7.28 -51.15 -6.37
CA HIS A 218 -6.12 -50.35 -6.79
C HIS A 218 -5.10 -50.04 -5.69
N PHE A 219 -5.51 -50.09 -4.41
CA PHE A 219 -4.57 -49.99 -3.28
C PHE A 219 -3.66 -51.22 -3.17
N ALA A 220 -4.14 -52.41 -3.58
CA ALA A 220 -3.40 -53.67 -3.50
C ALA A 220 -2.22 -53.82 -4.49
N GLN A 221 -1.93 -52.80 -5.32
CA GLN A 221 -0.74 -52.77 -6.19
C GLN A 221 0.25 -51.63 -5.87
N LEU A 222 0.05 -50.90 -4.76
CA LEU A 222 1.08 -49.97 -4.23
C LEU A 222 2.10 -50.63 -3.29
N ASP A 223 1.94 -51.92 -3.00
CA ASP A 223 2.79 -52.72 -2.10
C ASP A 223 3.99 -53.41 -2.80
N ALA A 224 4.25 -53.11 -4.09
CA ALA A 224 5.08 -53.95 -4.96
C ALA A 224 6.37 -53.32 -5.55
N GLU A 225 6.68 -52.04 -5.30
CA GLU A 225 7.91 -51.38 -5.80
C GLU A 225 8.88 -50.91 -4.70
N GLY A 226 8.91 -51.64 -3.57
CA GLY A 226 9.78 -51.37 -2.41
C GLY A 226 11.29 -51.61 -2.60
N GLN A 227 11.83 -51.61 -3.83
CA GLN A 227 13.24 -51.94 -4.10
C GLN A 227 14.08 -50.83 -4.77
N GLN A 228 13.48 -49.74 -5.25
CA GLN A 228 14.25 -48.66 -5.91
C GLN A 228 14.98 -47.75 -4.91
N ARG A 229 14.35 -47.41 -3.78
CA ARG A 229 14.84 -46.40 -2.81
C ARG A 229 16.15 -46.75 -2.10
N GLU A 230 16.49 -48.04 -1.98
CA GLU A 230 17.70 -48.49 -1.26
C GLU A 230 18.99 -48.29 -2.08
N LEU A 231 18.87 -48.06 -3.39
CA LEU A 231 20.01 -47.80 -4.28
C LEU A 231 20.38 -46.31 -4.30
N ASP A 232 19.38 -45.43 -4.41
CA ASP A 232 19.61 -43.98 -4.44
C ASP A 232 20.21 -43.46 -3.12
N ALA A 233 19.78 -44.00 -1.98
CA ALA A 233 20.35 -43.69 -0.67
C ALA A 233 21.85 -44.03 -0.57
N LYS A 234 22.28 -45.14 -1.19
CA LYS A 234 23.69 -45.56 -1.23
C LYS A 234 24.54 -44.75 -2.21
N ALA A 235 23.94 -44.19 -3.26
CA ALA A 235 24.61 -43.26 -4.16
C ALA A 235 24.92 -41.92 -3.49
N ASN A 236 23.96 -41.37 -2.72
CA ASN A 236 24.14 -40.09 -2.02
C ASN A 236 25.20 -40.18 -0.91
N ALA A 237 25.15 -41.22 -0.07
CA ALA A 237 26.13 -41.42 1.01
C ALA A 237 27.58 -41.57 0.52
N ALA A 238 27.79 -42.01 -0.73
CA ALA A 238 29.13 -42.10 -1.33
C ALA A 238 29.70 -40.73 -1.74
N MET A 239 28.86 -39.80 -2.24
CA MET A 239 29.29 -38.43 -2.57
C MET A 239 29.61 -37.60 -1.32
N GLU A 240 28.84 -37.80 -0.25
CA GLU A 240 29.00 -37.07 1.01
C GLU A 240 30.35 -37.40 1.68
N ALA A 241 30.84 -38.64 1.52
CA ALA A 241 32.16 -39.06 1.97
C ALA A 241 33.31 -38.40 1.19
N GLU A 242 33.23 -38.30 -0.15
CA GLU A 242 34.26 -37.61 -0.97
C GLU A 242 34.33 -36.11 -0.65
N LEU A 243 33.21 -35.47 -0.32
CA LEU A 243 33.18 -34.07 0.12
C LEU A 243 33.84 -33.87 1.49
N SER A 244 33.59 -34.79 2.44
CA SER A 244 34.12 -34.70 3.81
C SER A 244 35.64 -34.88 3.87
N ASP A 245 36.22 -35.77 3.08
CA ASP A 245 37.68 -35.92 3.00
C ASP A 245 38.38 -34.75 2.28
N LEU A 246 37.67 -33.99 1.44
CA LEU A 246 38.21 -32.78 0.80
C LEU A 246 38.38 -31.63 1.82
N ASP A 247 37.34 -31.39 2.64
CA ASP A 247 37.29 -30.32 3.65
C ASP A 247 38.37 -30.52 4.75
N ARG A 248 38.72 -31.78 5.01
CA ARG A 248 39.73 -32.19 6.01
C ARG A 248 41.18 -31.83 5.65
N SER A 249 41.43 -31.27 4.47
CA SER A 249 42.78 -31.09 3.91
C SER A 249 43.39 -29.68 4.07
N VAL A 250 42.66 -28.69 4.60
CA VAL A 250 43.10 -27.28 4.64
C VAL A 250 43.02 -26.67 6.04
N GLN A 251 44.13 -26.62 6.76
CA GLN A 251 44.35 -25.68 7.86
C GLN A 251 45.81 -25.20 7.92
N THR A 252 45.99 -23.88 7.88
CA THR A 252 46.77 -23.01 8.80
C THR A 252 47.38 -21.80 8.07
N GLU A 253 47.01 -20.58 8.48
CA GLU A 253 47.92 -19.61 9.12
C GLU A 253 47.17 -18.32 9.53
N THR A 254 47.52 -17.84 10.74
CA THR A 254 47.19 -16.58 11.44
C THR A 254 46.31 -15.49 10.78
N ASN A 255 45.23 -15.08 11.47
CA ASN A 255 44.96 -13.67 11.86
C ASN A 255 43.75 -13.54 12.81
N GLU A 256 43.59 -12.38 13.45
CA GLU A 256 42.63 -12.06 14.53
C GLU A 256 41.15 -11.89 14.06
N PHE A 257 40.67 -12.77 13.18
CA PHE A 257 39.29 -12.75 12.65
C PHE A 257 38.51 -14.06 12.82
N GLY A 258 39.15 -15.14 13.29
CA GLY A 258 38.51 -16.47 13.38
C GLY A 258 37.36 -16.59 14.39
N ASP A 259 37.35 -15.76 15.45
CA ASP A 259 36.34 -15.88 16.51
C ASP A 259 34.94 -15.40 16.10
N PHE A 260 34.86 -14.55 15.06
CA PHE A 260 33.62 -14.03 14.50
C PHE A 260 32.78 -15.14 13.83
N GLU A 261 33.42 -16.01 13.03
CA GLU A 261 32.74 -17.16 12.42
C GLU A 261 32.21 -18.14 13.46
N GLY A 262 32.96 -18.37 14.54
CA GLY A 262 32.55 -19.28 15.61
C GLY A 262 31.23 -18.86 16.27
N ILE A 263 31.11 -17.58 16.62
CA ILE A 263 29.88 -17.02 17.23
C ILE A 263 28.72 -17.07 16.22
N TRP A 264 28.97 -16.71 14.95
CA TRP A 264 27.94 -16.72 13.91
C TRP A 264 27.40 -18.13 13.63
N ARG A 265 28.27 -19.15 13.62
CA ARG A 265 27.86 -20.56 13.42
C ARG A 265 27.00 -21.08 14.59
N SER A 266 27.28 -20.70 15.84
CA SER A 266 26.42 -21.05 16.98
C SER A 266 24.99 -20.50 16.84
N ILE A 267 24.86 -19.22 16.46
CA ILE A 267 23.55 -18.56 16.22
C ILE A 267 22.77 -19.24 15.07
N GLN A 268 23.48 -19.81 14.08
CA GLN A 268 22.83 -20.59 13.01
C GLN A 268 22.40 -21.99 13.45
N ALA A 269 23.15 -22.65 14.35
CA ALA A 269 22.77 -23.96 14.90
C ALA A 269 21.54 -23.86 15.83
N GLU A 270 21.52 -22.88 16.73
CA GLU A 270 20.38 -22.58 17.62
C GLU A 270 19.08 -22.32 16.83
N LYS A 271 19.20 -21.65 15.67
CA LYS A 271 18.09 -21.41 14.74
C LYS A 271 17.56 -22.68 14.06
N ALA A 272 18.34 -23.76 13.99
CA ALA A 272 17.89 -25.07 13.54
C ALA A 272 17.17 -25.83 14.68
N ALA A 273 17.76 -25.87 15.87
CA ALA A 273 17.16 -26.50 17.06
C ALA A 273 15.78 -25.90 17.41
N ASN A 274 15.67 -24.57 17.45
CA ASN A 274 14.40 -23.88 17.73
C ASN A 274 13.31 -24.11 16.67
N ARG A 275 13.67 -24.45 15.42
CA ARG A 275 12.68 -24.92 14.42
C ARG A 275 12.23 -26.34 14.72
N HIS A 276 13.18 -27.21 15.05
CA HIS A 276 12.90 -28.63 15.31
C HIS A 276 12.04 -28.85 16.58
N MET A 277 12.02 -27.90 17.52
CA MET A 277 11.07 -27.87 18.63
C MET A 277 9.67 -27.35 18.22
N ALA A 278 9.58 -26.39 17.30
CA ALA A 278 8.30 -25.81 16.85
C ALA A 278 7.47 -26.80 16.02
N ASP A 279 8.12 -27.64 15.21
CA ASP A 279 7.45 -28.65 14.37
C ASP A 279 6.96 -29.89 15.14
N ASN A 280 7.21 -30.01 16.45
CA ASN A 280 7.04 -31.24 17.24
C ASN A 280 5.92 -31.19 18.31
N GLN A 281 5.11 -30.12 18.38
CA GLN A 281 3.97 -30.03 19.30
C GLN A 281 2.64 -30.42 18.62
N ASP A 282 2.43 -31.72 18.44
CA ASP A 282 1.21 -32.25 17.81
C ASP A 282 -0.01 -32.22 18.77
N PHE A 283 -1.16 -31.77 18.26
CA PHE A 283 -2.27 -31.25 19.08
C PHE A 283 -3.23 -32.34 19.59
N ALA A 284 -2.71 -33.43 20.18
CA ALA A 284 -3.46 -34.68 20.32
C ALA A 284 -3.25 -35.51 21.62
N THR A 285 -3.29 -34.88 22.81
CA THR A 285 -3.19 -35.65 24.09
C THR A 285 -4.07 -35.20 25.26
N ILE A 286 -4.93 -34.18 25.11
CA ILE A 286 -5.83 -33.70 26.19
C ILE A 286 -7.30 -33.93 25.84
N ALA A 287 -7.71 -35.19 25.74
CA ALA A 287 -9.10 -35.58 25.48
C ALA A 287 -9.43 -37.02 25.94
N ASN A 288 -9.37 -37.30 27.25
CA ASN A 288 -10.11 -38.40 27.90
C ASN A 288 -10.15 -38.22 29.43
N GLU A 289 -11.36 -38.14 29.97
CA GLU A 289 -11.74 -38.14 31.39
C GLU A 289 -12.67 -39.37 31.64
N PRO A 290 -13.14 -39.70 32.86
CA PRO A 290 -12.61 -39.41 34.20
C PRO A 290 -12.57 -40.68 35.11
N THR A 291 -12.03 -40.58 36.33
CA THR A 291 -12.64 -41.25 37.51
C THR A 291 -12.53 -40.41 38.78
N VAL A 292 -13.65 -40.34 39.50
CA VAL A 292 -13.84 -39.61 40.77
C VAL A 292 -13.26 -40.41 41.94
N ASP A 293 -12.46 -39.77 42.79
CA ASP A 293 -12.56 -39.80 44.26
C ASP A 293 -11.39 -39.02 44.90
N ASP A 294 -11.61 -37.71 45.13
CA ASP A 294 -11.11 -36.94 46.29
C ASP A 294 -11.69 -35.51 46.21
N LEU A 295 -12.98 -35.37 46.53
CA LEU A 295 -13.57 -34.06 46.84
C LEU A 295 -13.41 -33.80 48.34
N ASP A 296 -12.73 -32.71 48.71
CA ASP A 296 -13.16 -31.79 49.80
C ASP A 296 -12.19 -30.59 50.03
N ASP A 297 -12.03 -29.71 49.02
CA ASP A 297 -11.64 -28.31 49.28
C ASP A 297 -12.21 -27.32 48.23
N TRP A 298 -13.48 -27.50 47.85
CA TRP A 298 -14.16 -26.71 46.82
C TRP A 298 -14.68 -25.34 47.35
N GLY A 299 -13.76 -24.53 47.88
CA GLY A 299 -14.04 -23.30 48.65
C GLY A 299 -13.71 -21.96 47.99
N GLY A 300 -13.77 -21.81 46.66
CA GLY A 300 -13.23 -20.61 45.99
C GLY A 300 -13.81 -20.19 44.63
N PHE A 301 -14.97 -20.69 44.22
CA PHE A 301 -15.50 -20.47 42.85
C PHE A 301 -16.32 -19.17 42.68
N ASP A 302 -15.70 -18.01 42.95
CA ASP A 302 -16.39 -16.71 42.84
C ASP A 302 -15.45 -15.55 42.42
N HIS A 303 -14.96 -15.55 41.18
CA HIS A 303 -14.54 -14.33 40.45
C HIS A 303 -14.56 -14.55 38.91
N PRO A 304 -14.86 -13.52 38.09
CA PRO A 304 -15.20 -13.71 36.67
C PRO A 304 -14.04 -13.48 35.67
N ILE A 305 -14.15 -14.19 34.54
CA ILE A 305 -13.60 -13.96 33.19
C ILE A 305 -12.56 -12.82 33.05
N ASN A 306 -11.30 -13.21 32.76
CA ASN A 306 -10.14 -12.34 32.55
C ASN A 306 -10.41 -11.10 31.68
N THR A 307 -10.57 -9.93 32.32
CA THR A 307 -10.75 -8.63 31.67
C THR A 307 -10.01 -7.49 32.42
N HIS A 308 -8.81 -7.78 32.94
CA HIS A 308 -7.92 -6.79 33.59
C HIS A 308 -6.48 -6.85 33.02
N PRO A 309 -5.76 -5.70 32.91
CA PRO A 309 -4.40 -5.68 32.35
C PRO A 309 -3.36 -6.30 33.31
N VAL A 310 -2.42 -7.05 32.74
CA VAL A 310 -1.37 -7.81 33.47
C VAL A 310 -0.19 -6.89 33.87
N GLY A 311 -0.47 -5.79 34.57
CA GLY A 311 0.52 -4.75 34.92
C GLY A 311 0.50 -4.28 36.38
N TYR A 312 -0.27 -4.94 37.26
CA TYR A 312 -0.60 -4.46 38.60
C TYR A 312 -0.48 -5.53 39.70
N ARG A 313 0.47 -6.46 39.56
CA ARG A 313 0.93 -7.38 40.61
C ARG A 313 2.44 -7.54 40.54
N ASP A 314 3.06 -7.80 41.69
CA ASP A 314 4.50 -8.03 41.80
C ASP A 314 4.93 -9.28 41.01
N PRO A 315 6.16 -9.30 40.43
CA PRO A 315 6.54 -10.26 39.41
C PRO A 315 6.72 -11.68 39.97
N GLN A 316 5.86 -12.60 39.55
CA GLN A 316 5.91 -14.01 39.97
C GLN A 316 7.00 -14.79 39.23
N LEU A 317 8.26 -14.51 39.54
CA LEU A 317 9.43 -15.11 38.86
C LEU A 317 9.77 -16.54 39.35
N GLY A 318 9.14 -17.02 40.43
CA GLY A 318 9.40 -18.35 41.01
C GLY A 318 10.69 -18.41 41.83
N GLU A 319 11.16 -19.63 42.10
CA GLU A 319 12.38 -19.89 42.86
C GLU A 319 13.66 -19.65 42.03
N TYR A 320 14.81 -19.57 42.69
CA TYR A 320 16.10 -19.49 42.00
C TYR A 320 16.42 -20.83 41.33
N MET A 321 16.80 -20.79 40.04
CA MET A 321 17.15 -21.97 39.26
C MET A 321 18.66 -22.18 39.33
N PHE A 322 19.08 -23.39 39.70
CA PHE A 322 20.47 -23.77 39.89
C PHE A 322 21.04 -24.45 38.64
N GLU A 323 22.34 -24.26 38.39
CA GLU A 323 23.07 -24.90 37.29
C GLU A 323 23.49 -26.33 37.70
N ASP A 324 23.00 -27.37 37.01
CA ASP A 324 23.16 -28.76 37.46
C ASP A 324 24.64 -29.15 37.72
N ASP A 325 25.53 -28.97 36.74
CA ASP A 325 26.97 -29.30 36.82
C ASP A 325 27.84 -28.09 37.25
N ASN A 326 27.75 -27.68 38.52
CA ASN A 326 28.48 -26.50 39.02
C ASN A 326 29.97 -26.79 39.29
N LEU A 327 30.85 -26.05 38.58
CA LEU A 327 32.32 -26.10 38.68
C LEU A 327 32.91 -25.99 40.11
N PHE A 328 32.18 -25.39 41.05
CA PHE A 328 32.66 -25.05 42.41
C PHE A 328 32.14 -26.01 43.50
N ASP A 329 31.35 -27.03 43.16
CA ASP A 329 30.76 -27.93 44.16
C ASP A 329 31.78 -28.78 44.94
N ASP A 330 32.95 -29.09 44.38
CA ASP A 330 34.05 -29.74 45.12
C ASP A 330 34.92 -28.78 45.97
N ILE A 331 34.73 -27.46 45.85
CA ILE A 331 35.56 -26.47 46.57
C ILE A 331 35.07 -26.31 48.02
N ALA A 332 36.02 -26.34 48.96
CA ALA A 332 35.75 -26.33 50.40
C ALA A 332 35.13 -25.00 50.92
N ASP A 333 35.46 -23.88 50.28
CA ASP A 333 34.84 -22.56 50.53
C ASP A 333 34.61 -21.85 49.18
N PRO A 334 33.46 -22.07 48.52
CA PRO A 334 33.12 -21.39 47.28
C PRO A 334 32.80 -19.91 47.46
N TYR A 335 32.43 -19.47 48.67
CA TYR A 335 32.06 -18.07 48.91
C TYR A 335 33.29 -17.17 48.85
N THR A 336 34.35 -17.51 49.58
CA THR A 336 35.63 -16.77 49.52
C THR A 336 36.23 -16.80 48.11
N GLU A 337 36.08 -17.91 47.39
CA GLU A 337 36.52 -18.00 45.99
C GLU A 337 35.69 -17.11 45.05
N GLY A 338 34.37 -17.05 45.21
CA GLY A 338 33.49 -16.14 44.47
C GLY A 338 33.84 -14.67 44.72
N VAL A 339 34.09 -14.28 45.98
CA VAL A 339 34.57 -12.93 46.32
C VAL A 339 35.91 -12.65 45.64
N ARG A 340 36.86 -13.61 45.70
CA ARG A 340 38.18 -13.47 45.06
C ARG A 340 38.09 -13.27 43.55
N ILE A 341 37.18 -13.97 42.86
CA ILE A 341 36.93 -13.78 41.42
C ILE A 341 36.30 -12.41 41.16
N MET A 342 35.30 -12.02 41.96
CA MET A 342 34.53 -10.79 41.74
C MET A 342 35.34 -9.51 42.03
N GLU A 343 36.04 -9.45 43.17
CA GLU A 343 36.92 -8.32 43.53
C GLU A 343 38.20 -8.29 42.69
N GLY A 344 38.68 -9.46 42.24
CA GLY A 344 39.84 -9.58 41.35
C GLY A 344 39.57 -9.18 39.89
N GLY A 345 38.35 -8.74 39.56
CA GLY A 345 37.96 -8.39 38.20
C GLY A 345 37.88 -9.58 37.24
N GLY A 346 37.63 -10.79 37.75
CA GLY A 346 37.49 -12.03 36.99
C GLY A 346 36.18 -12.12 36.21
N ASN A 347 35.87 -13.31 35.69
CA ASN A 347 34.63 -13.54 34.95
C ASN A 347 33.42 -13.58 35.91
N LEU A 348 32.44 -12.71 35.69
CA LEU A 348 31.24 -12.60 36.53
C LEU A 348 30.38 -13.86 36.53
N SER A 349 30.38 -14.63 35.45
CA SER A 349 29.68 -15.92 35.37
C SER A 349 30.34 -16.98 36.27
N LEU A 350 31.67 -16.97 36.39
CA LEU A 350 32.39 -17.87 37.30
C LEU A 350 32.20 -17.46 38.76
N ALA A 351 32.17 -16.15 39.04
CA ALA A 351 31.81 -15.63 40.37
C ALA A 351 30.37 -16.05 40.75
N ALA A 352 29.42 -15.95 39.83
CA ALA A 352 28.04 -16.41 40.04
C ALA A 352 27.99 -17.92 40.38
N LEU A 353 28.64 -18.80 39.61
CA LEU A 353 28.68 -20.24 39.94
C LEU A 353 29.30 -20.50 41.33
N ALA A 354 30.36 -19.78 41.70
CA ALA A 354 30.99 -19.91 43.02
C ALA A 354 30.04 -19.51 44.17
N PHE A 355 29.35 -18.37 44.05
CA PHE A 355 28.33 -17.98 45.03
C PHE A 355 27.12 -18.92 45.05
N GLU A 356 26.75 -19.48 43.90
CA GLU A 356 25.67 -20.44 43.79
C GLU A 356 26.02 -21.76 44.52
N SER A 357 27.23 -22.28 44.35
CA SER A 357 27.72 -23.44 45.13
C SER A 357 27.76 -23.14 46.63
N ALA A 358 28.09 -21.91 47.02
CA ALA A 358 28.04 -21.50 48.43
C ALA A 358 26.62 -21.55 49.01
N VAL A 359 25.61 -21.02 48.31
CA VAL A 359 24.20 -21.09 48.78
C VAL A 359 23.58 -22.49 48.61
N ARG A 360 24.12 -23.33 47.73
CA ARG A 360 23.77 -24.75 47.62
C ARG A 360 24.24 -25.54 48.85
N LYS A 361 25.40 -25.17 49.42
CA LYS A 361 26.00 -25.76 50.64
C LYS A 361 25.41 -25.18 51.94
N ASP A 362 25.12 -23.88 51.97
CA ASP A 362 24.36 -23.22 53.04
C ASP A 362 23.28 -22.30 52.46
N PRO A 363 22.03 -22.77 52.32
CA PRO A 363 20.90 -21.97 51.85
C PRO A 363 20.59 -20.73 52.70
N MET A 364 21.10 -20.65 53.93
CA MET A 364 20.94 -19.50 54.83
C MET A 364 22.09 -18.48 54.71
N HIS A 365 23.06 -18.68 53.80
CA HIS A 365 24.21 -17.79 53.63
C HIS A 365 23.84 -16.47 52.90
N VAL A 366 23.20 -15.55 53.64
CA VAL A 366 22.69 -14.24 53.16
C VAL A 366 23.66 -13.50 52.24
N GLN A 367 24.94 -13.44 52.61
CA GLN A 367 25.97 -12.73 51.85
C GLN A 367 26.26 -13.39 50.50
N ALA A 368 26.16 -14.73 50.39
CA ALA A 368 26.34 -15.41 49.11
C ALA A 368 25.14 -15.19 48.19
N TRP A 369 23.90 -15.21 48.71
CA TRP A 369 22.71 -14.80 47.93
C TRP A 369 22.81 -13.35 47.43
N THR A 370 23.31 -12.45 48.28
CA THR A 370 23.50 -11.02 47.95
C THR A 370 24.56 -10.83 46.85
N MET A 371 25.70 -11.52 46.96
CA MET A 371 26.78 -11.46 45.97
C MET A 371 26.43 -12.18 44.67
N LEU A 372 25.70 -13.31 44.72
CA LEU A 372 25.14 -14.00 43.56
C LEU A 372 24.23 -13.07 42.75
N GLY A 373 23.30 -12.39 43.42
CA GLY A 373 22.44 -11.39 42.80
C GLY A 373 23.23 -10.22 42.19
N SER A 374 24.19 -9.68 42.93
CA SER A 374 25.07 -8.61 42.46
C SER A 374 25.94 -9.01 41.25
N ALA A 375 26.42 -10.26 41.21
CA ALA A 375 27.19 -10.81 40.10
C ALA A 375 26.32 -10.98 38.86
N GLN A 376 25.15 -11.63 38.98
CA GLN A 376 24.22 -11.83 37.86
C GLN A 376 23.72 -10.49 37.28
N ALA A 377 23.41 -9.49 38.12
CA ALA A 377 23.04 -8.15 37.67
C ALA A 377 24.18 -7.44 36.91
N GLN A 378 25.44 -7.63 37.31
CA GLN A 378 26.59 -7.08 36.57
C GLN A 378 26.89 -7.86 35.26
N ASN A 379 26.46 -9.12 35.20
CA ASN A 379 26.61 -10.04 34.08
C ASN A 379 25.52 -9.88 32.99
N GLU A 380 24.65 -8.87 33.12
CA GLU A 380 23.46 -8.63 32.28
C GLU A 380 22.41 -9.77 32.34
N LYS A 381 22.22 -10.37 33.52
CA LYS A 381 21.28 -11.46 33.80
C LYS A 381 20.32 -11.08 34.94
N GLU A 382 19.34 -10.22 34.61
CA GLU A 382 18.49 -9.59 35.63
C GLU A 382 17.49 -10.55 36.30
N THR A 383 16.88 -11.47 35.57
CA THR A 383 15.92 -12.43 36.15
C THR A 383 16.55 -13.36 37.20
N PRO A 384 17.73 -13.97 36.98
CA PRO A 384 18.49 -14.65 38.03
C PRO A 384 18.89 -13.73 39.18
N ALA A 385 19.25 -12.47 38.90
CA ALA A 385 19.63 -11.50 39.93
C ALA A 385 18.47 -11.19 40.88
N ILE A 386 17.28 -10.87 40.35
CA ILE A 386 16.07 -10.60 41.14
C ILE A 386 15.74 -11.81 42.03
N ARG A 387 15.72 -13.03 41.46
CA ARG A 387 15.46 -14.26 42.23
C ARG A 387 16.44 -14.47 43.39
N ALA A 388 17.74 -14.25 43.17
CA ALA A 388 18.76 -14.39 44.20
C ALA A 388 18.66 -13.29 45.29
N LEU A 389 18.35 -12.06 44.91
CA LEU A 389 18.17 -10.94 45.83
C LEU A 389 16.88 -11.07 46.67
N GLU A 390 15.79 -11.53 46.07
CA GLU A 390 14.58 -11.91 46.82
C GLU A 390 14.87 -13.02 47.83
N GLN A 391 15.65 -14.04 47.45
CA GLN A 391 16.04 -15.11 48.35
C GLN A 391 16.92 -14.61 49.51
N ALA A 392 17.86 -13.68 49.26
CA ALA A 392 18.61 -13.00 50.31
C ALA A 392 17.68 -12.31 51.33
N LEU A 393 16.60 -11.68 50.86
CA LEU A 393 15.60 -10.99 51.69
C LEU A 393 14.56 -11.90 52.35
N ARG A 394 14.43 -13.16 51.92
CA ARG A 394 13.68 -14.19 52.65
C ARG A 394 14.47 -14.70 53.87
N VAL A 395 15.81 -14.66 53.81
CA VAL A 395 16.69 -15.08 54.92
C VAL A 395 17.01 -13.90 55.87
N ASP A 396 17.36 -12.71 55.36
CA ASP A 396 17.39 -11.47 56.14
C ASP A 396 16.58 -10.35 55.47
N PRO A 397 15.33 -10.10 55.91
CA PRO A 397 14.48 -9.02 55.40
C PRO A 397 15.04 -7.59 55.59
N ASN A 398 16.14 -7.43 56.32
CA ASN A 398 16.77 -6.14 56.66
C ASN A 398 18.07 -5.87 55.88
N ASN A 399 18.49 -6.78 55.00
CA ASN A 399 19.74 -6.63 54.26
C ASN A 399 19.69 -5.42 53.31
N LEU A 400 20.41 -4.36 53.69
CA LEU A 400 20.43 -3.07 52.99
C LEU A 400 21.10 -3.13 51.60
N GLU A 401 22.02 -4.07 51.36
CA GLU A 401 22.64 -4.23 50.05
C GLU A 401 21.71 -5.00 49.10
N ALA A 402 21.08 -6.08 49.58
CA ALA A 402 20.09 -6.81 48.82
C ALA A 402 18.87 -5.94 48.47
N LEU A 403 18.35 -5.15 49.42
CA LEU A 403 17.26 -4.19 49.18
C LEU A 403 17.61 -3.13 48.12
N MET A 404 18.82 -2.54 48.17
CA MET A 404 19.22 -1.51 47.21
C MET A 404 19.47 -2.09 45.80
N ASN A 405 20.14 -3.25 45.72
CA ASN A 405 20.37 -3.91 44.43
C ASN A 405 19.05 -4.41 43.80
N LEU A 406 18.12 -4.92 44.62
CA LEU A 406 16.81 -5.37 44.15
C LEU A 406 15.95 -4.22 43.62
N ALA A 407 15.96 -3.05 44.29
CA ALA A 407 15.30 -1.85 43.78
C ALA A 407 15.83 -1.43 42.40
N VAL A 408 17.15 -1.42 42.21
CA VAL A 408 17.78 -1.13 40.91
C VAL A 408 17.39 -2.17 39.86
N SER A 409 17.39 -3.45 40.21
CA SER A 409 17.02 -4.55 39.28
C SER A 409 15.55 -4.44 38.84
N TYR A 410 14.64 -4.15 39.77
CA TYR A 410 13.23 -3.88 39.45
C TYR A 410 13.06 -2.64 38.55
N THR A 411 13.87 -1.58 38.73
CA THR A 411 13.84 -0.40 37.85
C THR A 411 14.32 -0.72 36.43
N ASN A 412 15.34 -1.55 36.25
CA ASN A 412 15.85 -1.94 34.92
C ASN A 412 14.79 -2.70 34.08
N GLU A 413 14.00 -3.56 34.72
CA GLU A 413 12.88 -4.29 34.08
C GLU A 413 11.59 -3.45 33.97
N GLY A 414 11.52 -2.28 34.60
CA GLY A 414 10.36 -1.39 34.58
C GLY A 414 9.25 -1.73 35.59
N TYR A 415 9.57 -2.48 36.65
CA TYR A 415 8.67 -2.75 37.78
C TYR A 415 8.65 -1.55 38.78
N ASP A 416 8.34 -0.35 38.26
CA ASP A 416 8.48 0.94 38.97
C ASP A 416 7.94 0.91 40.42
N ALA A 417 6.72 0.38 40.61
CA ALA A 417 6.04 0.39 41.90
C ALA A 417 6.70 -0.54 42.95
N THR A 418 7.16 -1.71 42.53
CA THR A 418 7.85 -2.69 43.38
C THR A 418 9.26 -2.17 43.74
N ALA A 419 9.94 -1.48 42.82
CA ALA A 419 11.16 -0.73 43.14
C ALA A 419 10.91 0.32 44.24
N TYR A 420 9.83 1.12 44.14
CA TYR A 420 9.52 2.15 45.14
C TYR A 420 9.16 1.58 46.52
N ARG A 421 8.38 0.48 46.60
CA ARG A 421 8.16 -0.22 47.89
C ARG A 421 9.47 -0.80 48.46
N THR A 422 10.38 -1.26 47.61
CA THR A 422 11.69 -1.80 48.02
C THR A 422 12.60 -0.71 48.58
N LEU A 423 12.63 0.48 47.96
CA LEU A 423 13.31 1.66 48.50
C LEU A 423 12.67 2.15 49.82
N GLU A 424 11.35 2.09 49.95
CA GLU A 424 10.68 2.43 51.22
C GLU A 424 11.11 1.49 52.37
N ARG A 425 11.19 0.18 52.10
CA ARG A 425 11.70 -0.83 53.06
C ARG A 425 13.18 -0.63 53.41
N TRP A 426 14.00 -0.23 52.44
CA TRP A 426 15.40 0.13 52.65
C TRP A 426 15.51 1.31 53.63
N LEU A 427 14.74 2.37 53.38
CA LEU A 427 14.77 3.57 54.19
C LEU A 427 14.26 3.33 55.62
N ALA A 428 13.16 2.58 55.78
CA ALA A 428 12.66 2.18 57.09
C ALA A 428 13.61 1.23 57.87
N THR A 429 14.66 0.73 57.22
CA THR A 429 15.69 -0.12 57.84
C THR A 429 16.97 0.63 58.18
N LYS A 430 17.45 1.53 57.31
CA LYS A 430 18.65 2.36 57.56
C LYS A 430 18.35 3.65 58.33
N TYR A 431 17.13 4.19 58.19
CA TYR A 431 16.68 5.47 58.75
C TYR A 431 15.30 5.34 59.44
N PRO A 432 15.16 4.53 60.51
CA PRO A 432 13.89 4.36 61.24
C PRO A 432 13.36 5.66 61.88
N GLN A 433 14.19 6.69 62.03
CA GLN A 433 13.80 8.04 62.47
C GLN A 433 13.12 8.89 61.36
N VAL A 434 13.13 8.43 60.11
CA VAL A 434 12.45 9.08 58.97
C VAL A 434 11.15 8.33 58.63
N ILE A 435 11.15 7.00 58.68
CA ILE A 435 9.93 6.18 58.55
C ILE A 435 10.01 4.91 59.41
N ASP A 436 8.98 4.68 60.22
CA ASP A 436 8.79 3.45 61.00
C ASP A 436 8.28 2.31 60.08
N LYS A 437 8.75 1.08 60.32
CA LYS A 437 8.33 -0.13 59.59
C LYS A 437 6.83 -0.42 59.71
N ALA A 438 6.13 0.11 60.71
CA ALA A 438 4.67 0.04 60.83
C ALA A 438 3.91 0.95 59.84
N ASN A 439 4.58 1.89 59.16
CA ASN A 439 3.97 2.89 58.25
C ASN A 439 4.32 2.68 56.76
N LEU A 440 4.84 1.49 56.42
CA LEU A 440 5.11 1.05 55.05
C LEU A 440 3.81 0.97 54.23
N SER A 441 3.93 1.18 52.92
CA SER A 441 2.79 1.15 51.99
C SER A 441 2.36 -0.30 51.69
N PRO A 442 1.07 -0.64 51.72
CA PRO A 442 0.60 -2.02 51.55
C PRO A 442 0.67 -2.47 50.09
N ASP A 443 0.93 -3.77 49.87
CA ASP A 443 1.14 -4.32 48.52
C ASP A 443 -0.10 -4.31 47.62
N ALA A 444 -1.30 -4.17 48.20
CA ALA A 444 -2.58 -4.18 47.48
C ALA A 444 -2.96 -2.83 46.82
N ASP A 445 -2.33 -1.72 47.20
CA ASP A 445 -2.70 -0.37 46.73
C ASP A 445 -2.03 -0.03 45.39
N VAL A 446 -2.52 -0.58 44.27
CA VAL A 446 -2.00 -0.25 42.93
C VAL A 446 -3.10 0.05 41.90
N GLY A 447 -3.58 1.30 41.91
CA GLY A 447 -4.22 1.94 40.76
C GLY A 447 -3.26 2.90 40.03
N PHE A 448 -3.63 3.35 38.82
CA PHE A 448 -2.89 4.37 38.06
C PHE A 448 -2.60 5.64 38.89
N THR A 449 -3.55 6.03 39.74
CA THR A 449 -3.46 7.19 40.64
C THR A 449 -2.49 7.02 41.81
N ASP A 450 -2.00 5.81 42.07
CA ASP A 450 -1.40 5.44 43.35
C ASP A 450 0.10 5.18 43.24
N ARG A 451 0.59 4.76 42.06
CA ARG A 451 2.03 4.76 41.74
C ARG A 451 2.67 6.15 41.91
N HIS A 452 1.98 7.22 41.50
CA HIS A 452 2.48 8.60 41.66
C HIS A 452 2.57 9.00 43.14
N LYS A 453 1.55 8.68 43.95
CA LYS A 453 1.56 8.97 45.39
C LYS A 453 2.66 8.20 46.11
N LEU A 454 2.90 6.95 45.73
CA LEU A 454 3.99 6.14 46.28
C LEU A 454 5.36 6.72 45.90
N HIS A 455 5.56 7.10 44.64
CA HIS A 455 6.78 7.79 44.18
C HIS A 455 7.04 9.09 44.95
N GLU A 456 6.02 9.94 45.05
CA GLU A 456 6.05 11.23 45.76
C GLU A 456 6.37 11.04 47.25
N LYS A 457 5.65 10.13 47.94
CA LYS A 457 5.91 9.74 49.35
C LYS A 457 7.34 9.28 49.57
N VAL A 458 7.83 8.35 48.75
CA VAL A 458 9.17 7.76 48.93
C VAL A 458 10.27 8.78 48.57
N THR A 459 10.06 9.61 47.56
CA THR A 459 10.97 10.71 47.20
C THR A 459 11.09 11.74 48.33
N ASP A 460 9.98 12.19 48.91
CA ASP A 460 9.98 13.11 50.06
C ASP A 460 10.69 12.52 51.29
N LEU A 461 10.56 11.20 51.53
CA LEU A 461 11.25 10.52 52.63
C LEU A 461 12.76 10.41 52.37
N TYR A 462 13.20 10.10 51.14
CA TYR A 462 14.62 10.11 50.79
C TYR A 462 15.22 11.53 50.82
N ILE A 463 14.47 12.56 50.44
CA ILE A 463 14.86 13.97 50.61
C ILE A 463 15.03 14.32 52.10
N GLN A 464 14.12 13.88 52.97
CA GLN A 464 14.26 14.05 54.43
C GLN A 464 15.51 13.34 54.98
N ALA A 465 15.82 12.13 54.51
CA ALA A 465 17.04 11.42 54.90
C ALA A 465 18.31 12.14 54.43
N ALA A 466 18.32 12.71 53.22
CA ALA A 466 19.44 13.54 52.73
C ALA A 466 19.61 14.83 53.55
N GLN A 467 18.50 15.45 53.98
CA GLN A 467 18.51 16.65 54.84
C GLN A 467 19.09 16.41 56.24
N LEU A 468 19.32 15.16 56.67
CA LEU A 468 20.03 14.86 57.92
C LEU A 468 21.54 15.22 57.87
N SER A 469 22.12 15.38 56.66
CA SER A 469 23.51 15.84 56.47
C SER A 469 23.58 17.13 55.60
N PRO A 470 23.09 18.27 56.11
CA PRO A 470 22.89 19.49 55.30
C PRO A 470 24.18 20.21 54.88
N SER A 471 25.36 19.82 55.40
CA SER A 471 26.66 20.33 54.92
C SER A 471 27.28 19.51 53.77
N GLY A 472 26.68 18.37 53.40
CA GLY A 472 27.24 17.43 52.42
C GLY A 472 28.42 16.57 52.92
N GLU A 473 29.17 17.03 53.93
CA GLU A 473 30.37 16.36 54.45
C GLU A 473 30.14 14.97 55.06
N GLN A 474 28.88 14.60 55.37
CA GLN A 474 28.47 13.29 55.89
C GLN A 474 27.34 12.67 55.05
N MET A 475 27.26 13.04 53.76
CA MET A 475 26.21 12.58 52.85
C MET A 475 26.38 11.09 52.51
N ASP A 476 25.38 10.27 52.86
CA ASP A 476 25.29 8.86 52.51
C ASP A 476 25.12 8.66 50.99
N PRO A 477 26.08 8.02 50.28
CA PRO A 477 25.93 7.76 48.85
C PRO A 477 24.74 6.87 48.51
N ASP A 478 24.33 5.96 49.40
CA ASP A 478 23.20 5.07 49.13
C ASP A 478 21.86 5.82 49.09
N VAL A 479 21.70 6.89 49.88
CA VAL A 479 20.51 7.79 49.81
C VAL A 479 20.48 8.52 48.48
N GLN A 480 21.63 8.97 47.97
CA GLN A 480 21.71 9.57 46.63
C GLN A 480 21.47 8.55 45.51
N VAL A 481 21.90 7.29 45.66
CA VAL A 481 21.55 6.22 44.71
C VAL A 481 20.04 5.99 44.70
N GLY A 482 19.38 5.96 45.88
CA GLY A 482 17.92 5.84 45.97
C GLY A 482 17.18 7.01 45.33
N LEU A 483 17.61 8.25 45.58
CA LEU A 483 17.08 9.45 44.90
C LEU A 483 17.30 9.39 43.38
N GLY A 484 18.48 8.97 42.93
CA GLY A 484 18.78 8.79 41.52
C GLY A 484 17.86 7.77 40.85
N VAL A 485 17.58 6.64 41.50
CA VAL A 485 16.62 5.62 41.02
C VAL A 485 15.18 6.18 40.99
N LEU A 486 14.76 6.94 42.01
CA LEU A 486 13.43 7.57 42.07
C LEU A 486 13.25 8.61 40.97
N PHE A 487 14.23 9.47 40.71
CA PHE A 487 14.15 10.46 39.63
C PHE A 487 14.26 9.81 38.25
N TYR A 488 15.07 8.76 38.09
CA TYR A 488 15.16 7.97 36.86
C TYR A 488 13.83 7.29 36.52
N GLY A 489 13.17 6.65 37.50
CA GLY A 489 11.86 6.01 37.32
C GLY A 489 10.69 6.98 37.08
N ALA A 490 10.91 8.28 37.28
CA ALA A 490 9.98 9.37 36.95
C ALA A 490 10.46 10.22 35.75
N GLU A 491 11.49 9.76 35.03
CA GLU A 491 12.06 10.41 33.84
C GLU A 491 12.62 11.83 34.09
N GLU A 492 12.89 12.18 35.35
CA GLU A 492 13.53 13.44 35.77
C GLU A 492 15.06 13.36 35.65
N TYR A 493 15.56 12.97 34.47
CA TYR A 493 16.94 12.50 34.27
C TYR A 493 18.03 13.47 34.74
N GLU A 494 17.87 14.79 34.61
CA GLU A 494 18.86 15.76 35.11
C GLU A 494 19.02 15.69 36.66
N LYS A 495 17.93 15.50 37.41
CA LYS A 495 18.01 15.27 38.87
C LYS A 495 18.69 13.94 39.20
N ALA A 496 18.46 12.92 38.39
CA ALA A 496 19.13 11.63 38.55
C ALA A 496 20.64 11.73 38.24
N VAL A 497 21.03 12.51 37.23
CA VAL A 497 22.44 12.85 36.95
C VAL A 497 23.08 13.55 38.14
N ASP A 498 22.43 14.57 38.72
CA ASP A 498 22.91 15.27 39.92
C ASP A 498 23.11 14.29 41.09
N CYS A 499 22.12 13.43 41.36
CA CYS A 499 22.18 12.45 42.46
C CYS A 499 23.30 11.41 42.27
N PHE A 500 23.43 10.81 41.08
CA PHE A 500 24.52 9.86 40.82
C PHE A 500 25.90 10.53 40.81
N THR A 501 26.00 11.79 40.38
CA THR A 501 27.23 12.59 40.45
C THR A 501 27.62 12.93 41.89
N ALA A 502 26.65 13.24 42.76
CA ALA A 502 26.87 13.43 44.19
C ALA A 502 27.32 12.13 44.89
N ALA A 503 26.69 10.99 44.55
CA ALA A 503 27.09 9.67 45.04
C ALA A 503 28.53 9.30 44.63
N LEU A 504 28.91 9.56 43.37
CA LEU A 504 30.28 9.42 42.89
C LEU A 504 31.25 10.29 43.68
N THR A 505 30.99 11.59 43.75
CA THR A 505 31.86 12.58 44.40
C THR A 505 32.14 12.23 45.88
N SER A 506 31.11 11.83 46.64
CA SER A 506 31.28 11.41 48.04
C SER A 506 32.10 10.11 48.17
N THR A 507 31.90 9.16 47.26
CA THR A 507 32.61 7.87 47.29
C THR A 507 34.08 8.02 46.85
N GLU A 508 34.36 8.81 45.80
CA GLU A 508 35.72 9.10 45.34
C GLU A 508 36.51 9.99 46.31
N ALA A 509 35.83 10.86 47.09
CA ALA A 509 36.42 11.62 48.18
C ALA A 509 36.80 10.79 49.42
N GLY A 510 36.50 9.48 49.44
CA GLY A 510 36.83 8.58 50.55
C GLY A 510 35.91 8.73 51.78
N LEU A 511 34.74 9.37 51.63
CA LEU A 511 33.73 9.50 52.70
C LEU A 511 32.89 8.23 52.89
N SER A 512 33.09 7.21 52.03
CA SER A 512 32.38 5.93 52.06
C SER A 512 33.34 4.75 51.89
N ASN A 513 33.10 3.68 52.66
CA ASN A 513 33.91 2.47 52.63
C ASN A 513 33.70 1.61 51.35
N LYS A 514 32.77 1.99 50.46
CA LYS A 514 32.37 1.23 49.25
C LYS A 514 33.26 1.50 48.02
N GLN A 515 34.56 1.72 48.20
CA GLN A 515 35.46 2.14 47.11
C GLN A 515 35.54 1.12 45.95
N GLY A 516 35.30 -0.18 46.22
CA GLY A 516 35.20 -1.24 45.21
C GLY A 516 33.88 -1.30 44.42
N GLN A 517 32.93 -0.39 44.64
CA GLN A 517 31.63 -0.35 43.93
C GLN A 517 31.47 0.88 43.02
N VAL A 518 32.54 1.67 42.82
CA VAL A 518 32.50 2.93 42.05
C VAL A 518 32.16 2.73 40.57
N HIS A 519 32.50 1.57 39.98
CA HIS A 519 32.09 1.22 38.60
C HIS A 519 30.56 1.15 38.43
N LEU A 520 29.83 0.70 39.45
CA LEU A 520 28.36 0.63 39.43
C LEU A 520 27.73 2.03 39.35
N LEU A 521 28.32 3.01 40.03
CA LEU A 521 27.87 4.40 40.01
C LEU A 521 28.13 5.03 38.64
N TRP A 522 29.32 4.79 38.05
CA TRP A 522 29.64 5.24 36.68
C TRP A 522 28.68 4.66 35.63
N ASN A 523 28.29 3.37 35.75
CA ASN A 523 27.28 2.79 34.85
C ASN A 523 25.87 3.37 35.07
N ARG A 524 25.45 3.67 36.32
CA ARG A 524 24.16 4.32 36.61
C ARG A 524 24.10 5.74 36.04
N LEU A 525 25.20 6.50 36.16
CA LEU A 525 25.35 7.81 35.54
C LEU A 525 25.28 7.69 34.00
N GLY A 526 26.00 6.74 33.40
CA GLY A 526 25.94 6.45 31.96
C GLY A 526 24.52 6.12 31.47
N ALA A 527 23.79 5.26 32.18
CA ALA A 527 22.41 4.89 31.82
C ALA A 527 21.47 6.10 31.84
N THR A 528 21.64 6.96 32.84
CA THR A 528 20.87 8.21 32.97
C THR A 528 21.20 9.19 31.85
N LEU A 529 22.49 9.38 31.53
CA LEU A 529 22.94 10.24 30.43
C LEU A 529 22.43 9.74 29.07
N ALA A 530 22.50 8.43 28.80
CA ALA A 530 22.02 7.84 27.56
C ALA A 530 20.52 8.10 27.34
N ASN A 531 19.69 7.87 28.36
CA ASN A 531 18.24 8.07 28.30
C ASN A 531 17.82 9.56 28.34
N SER A 532 18.65 10.45 28.88
CA SER A 532 18.49 11.90 28.72
C SER A 532 18.85 12.43 27.32
N GLY A 533 19.22 11.55 26.38
CA GLY A 533 19.67 11.90 25.03
C GLY A 533 21.16 12.29 24.94
N ARG A 534 21.89 12.34 26.06
CA ARG A 534 23.31 12.72 26.17
C ARG A 534 24.22 11.50 25.98
N SER A 535 23.98 10.72 24.92
CA SER A 535 24.69 9.46 24.67
C SER A 535 26.21 9.61 24.44
N GLU A 536 26.69 10.76 23.96
CA GLU A 536 28.13 11.07 23.86
C GLU A 536 28.80 11.16 25.25
N GLU A 537 28.14 11.80 26.23
CA GLU A 537 28.63 11.86 27.62
C GLU A 537 28.48 10.51 28.32
N ALA A 538 27.45 9.74 27.97
CA ALA A 538 27.23 8.39 28.49
C ALA A 538 28.39 7.45 28.14
N ILE A 539 28.91 7.50 26.90
CA ILE A 539 30.08 6.73 26.46
C ILE A 539 31.25 6.92 27.43
N ALA A 540 31.61 8.16 27.75
CA ALA A 540 32.69 8.46 28.68
C ALA A 540 32.43 7.90 30.09
N ALA A 541 31.17 7.87 30.56
CA ALA A 541 30.81 7.27 31.84
C ALA A 541 30.96 5.74 31.83
N TYR A 542 30.58 5.04 30.74
CA TYR A 542 30.80 3.60 30.63
C TYR A 542 32.28 3.24 30.46
N GLU A 543 33.06 4.05 29.73
CA GLU A 543 34.52 3.90 29.66
C GLU A 543 35.16 3.99 31.05
N LYS A 544 34.69 4.89 31.93
CA LYS A 544 35.12 4.91 33.34
C LYS A 544 34.72 3.65 34.09
N ALA A 545 33.47 3.17 33.94
CA ALA A 545 33.02 1.93 34.56
C ALA A 545 33.87 0.72 34.13
N LEU A 546 34.21 0.62 32.83
CA LEU A 546 35.03 -0.46 32.26
C LEU A 546 36.53 -0.30 32.54
N THR A 547 37.02 0.93 32.75
CA THR A 547 38.40 1.16 33.24
C THR A 547 38.58 0.64 34.67
N LEU A 548 37.53 0.74 35.50
CA LEU A 548 37.52 0.26 36.88
C LEU A 548 37.23 -1.24 36.98
N ASN A 549 36.33 -1.77 36.13
CA ASN A 549 36.03 -3.20 36.04
C ASN A 549 35.88 -3.63 34.55
N PRO A 550 36.94 -4.14 33.91
CA PRO A 550 36.93 -4.49 32.49
C PRO A 550 35.91 -5.57 32.08
N ASN A 551 35.52 -6.43 33.02
CA ASN A 551 34.60 -7.56 32.83
C ASN A 551 33.14 -7.24 33.23
N PHE A 552 32.81 -5.96 33.45
CA PHE A 552 31.46 -5.51 33.73
C PHE A 552 30.58 -5.56 32.46
N VAL A 553 30.05 -6.74 32.14
CA VAL A 553 29.27 -7.05 30.92
C VAL A 553 28.18 -6.01 30.66
N ARG A 554 27.39 -5.67 31.68
CA ARG A 554 26.33 -4.65 31.61
C ARG A 554 26.82 -3.27 31.15
N ALA A 555 27.95 -2.77 31.66
CA ALA A 555 28.51 -1.50 31.20
C ALA A 555 28.99 -1.57 29.73
N ARG A 556 29.47 -2.73 29.29
CA ARG A 556 29.88 -2.96 27.89
C ARG A 556 28.69 -3.07 26.94
N TYR A 557 27.60 -3.71 27.38
CA TYR A 557 26.32 -3.72 26.67
C TYR A 557 25.75 -2.30 26.52
N ASN A 558 25.66 -1.55 27.62
CA ASN A 558 25.14 -0.19 27.64
C ASN A 558 25.99 0.81 26.80
N LEU A 559 27.31 0.61 26.77
CA LEU A 559 28.22 1.32 25.86
C LEU A 559 27.86 1.01 24.40
N GLY A 560 27.65 -0.26 24.05
CA GLY A 560 27.20 -0.68 22.72
C GLY A 560 25.86 -0.04 22.31
N VAL A 561 24.87 -0.01 23.21
CA VAL A 561 23.58 0.68 23.00
C VAL A 561 23.79 2.19 22.78
N SER A 562 24.70 2.82 23.52
CA SER A 562 24.99 4.25 23.37
C SER A 562 25.66 4.58 22.04
N CYS A 563 26.54 3.70 21.55
CA CYS A 563 27.11 3.80 20.20
C CYS A 563 26.05 3.64 19.10
N ILE A 564 25.01 2.81 19.30
CA ILE A 564 23.85 2.73 18.38
C ILE A 564 23.11 4.07 18.31
N ASN A 565 22.88 4.74 19.44
CA ASN A 565 22.14 6.01 19.49
C ASN A 565 22.80 7.14 18.70
N ILE A 566 24.14 7.15 18.64
CA ILE A 566 24.92 8.14 17.87
C ILE A 566 25.31 7.66 16.46
N GLY A 567 24.88 6.46 16.04
CA GLY A 567 25.15 5.90 14.71
C GLY A 567 26.54 5.27 14.52
N CYS A 568 27.32 5.11 15.60
CA CYS A 568 28.63 4.43 15.60
C CYS A 568 28.45 2.90 15.66
N TYR A 569 27.89 2.33 14.58
CA TYR A 569 27.43 0.95 14.57
C TYR A 569 28.54 -0.11 14.56
N ALA A 570 29.74 0.22 14.05
CA ALA A 570 30.86 -0.72 14.02
C ALA A 570 31.45 -0.90 15.43
N GLU A 571 31.59 0.22 16.14
CA GLU A 571 31.97 0.32 17.54
C GLU A 571 30.91 -0.37 18.43
N ALA A 572 29.62 -0.11 18.17
CA ALA A 572 28.52 -0.81 18.84
C ALA A 572 28.60 -2.34 18.68
N ALA A 573 28.84 -2.84 17.45
CA ALA A 573 28.98 -4.26 17.19
C ALA A 573 30.19 -4.85 17.93
N GLN A 574 31.33 -4.15 17.97
CA GLN A 574 32.50 -4.58 18.74
C GLN A 574 32.21 -4.66 20.25
N HIS A 575 31.50 -3.69 20.83
CA HIS A 575 31.15 -3.71 22.24
C HIS A 575 30.13 -4.82 22.58
N LEU A 576 29.10 -5.03 21.75
CA LEU A 576 28.09 -6.07 21.96
C LEU A 576 28.67 -7.49 21.78
N LEU A 577 29.47 -7.74 20.73
CA LEU A 577 30.18 -9.02 20.56
C LEU A 577 31.20 -9.23 21.68
N GLY A 578 31.90 -8.17 22.09
CA GLY A 578 32.84 -8.19 23.21
C GLY A 578 32.18 -8.30 24.59
N ALA A 579 30.85 -8.24 24.68
CA ALA A 579 30.06 -8.60 25.85
C ALA A 579 29.62 -10.08 25.78
N LEU A 580 29.19 -10.57 24.62
CA LEU A 580 28.90 -12.00 24.40
C LEU A 580 30.10 -12.91 24.71
N SER A 581 31.31 -12.50 24.29
CA SER A 581 32.53 -13.27 24.53
C SER A 581 32.85 -13.47 26.02
N MET A 582 32.21 -12.71 26.92
CA MET A 582 32.35 -12.85 28.37
C MET A 582 31.45 -13.95 28.96
N HIS A 583 30.37 -14.34 28.28
CA HIS A 583 29.55 -15.50 28.66
C HIS A 583 30.14 -16.81 28.13
N LYS A 584 30.69 -16.77 26.90
CA LYS A 584 31.24 -17.91 26.14
C LYS A 584 32.24 -18.82 26.86
N ILE A 585 33.00 -18.31 27.83
CA ILE A 585 34.02 -19.10 28.56
C ILE A 585 33.39 -20.31 29.28
N ILE A 586 32.21 -20.13 29.89
CA ILE A 586 31.53 -21.23 30.58
C ILE A 586 30.85 -22.18 29.59
N GLU A 587 30.27 -21.67 28.50
CA GLU A 587 29.68 -22.53 27.46
C GLU A 587 30.70 -23.54 26.89
N GLN A 588 31.98 -23.17 26.81
CA GLN A 588 33.05 -24.07 26.38
C GLN A 588 33.45 -25.09 27.46
N GLU A 589 33.76 -24.66 28.69
CA GLU A 589 34.16 -25.57 29.78
C GLU A 589 33.03 -26.55 30.16
N SER A 590 31.77 -26.09 30.18
CA SER A 590 30.60 -26.94 30.42
C SER A 590 30.35 -27.91 29.27
N ARG A 591 30.55 -27.53 28.00
CA ARG A 591 30.50 -28.50 26.88
C ARG A 591 31.57 -29.57 27.00
N GLU A 592 32.81 -29.19 27.30
CA GLU A 592 33.92 -30.14 27.42
C GLU A 592 33.69 -31.12 28.57
N ARG A 593 33.22 -30.66 29.73
CA ARG A 593 32.82 -31.53 30.85
C ARG A 593 31.61 -32.40 30.55
N ALA A 594 30.56 -31.88 29.92
CA ALA A 594 29.39 -32.67 29.54
C ALA A 594 29.76 -33.81 28.56
N ILE A 595 30.67 -33.53 27.62
CA ILE A 595 31.23 -34.54 26.70
C ILE A 595 32.08 -35.59 27.46
N GLU A 596 32.78 -35.19 28.52
CA GLU A 596 33.55 -36.11 29.37
C GLU A 596 32.66 -36.98 30.26
N PHE A 597 31.63 -36.42 30.89
CA PHE A 597 30.61 -37.17 31.64
C PHE A 597 29.81 -38.13 30.75
N ALA A 598 29.44 -37.74 29.52
CA ALA A 598 28.80 -38.64 28.56
C ALA A 598 29.66 -39.89 28.27
N ARG A 599 30.98 -39.69 28.12
CA ARG A 599 31.96 -40.78 27.92
C ARG A 599 32.16 -41.65 29.16
N ALA A 600 32.06 -41.08 30.36
CA ALA A 600 32.22 -41.79 31.62
C ALA A 600 30.96 -42.56 32.06
N GLY A 601 29.77 -42.02 31.80
CA GLY A 601 28.49 -42.52 32.32
C GLY A 601 27.72 -43.48 31.41
N GLY A 602 28.05 -43.56 30.11
CA GLY A 602 27.44 -44.52 29.18
C GLY A 602 25.95 -44.28 28.87
N ARG A 603 25.44 -43.06 29.11
CA ARG A 603 24.12 -42.61 28.64
C ARG A 603 24.29 -41.72 27.40
N PRO A 604 23.37 -41.77 26.43
CA PRO A 604 23.30 -40.71 25.42
C PRO A 604 22.89 -39.40 26.10
N VAL A 605 23.58 -38.31 25.79
CA VAL A 605 23.11 -36.95 26.06
C VAL A 605 22.23 -36.56 24.88
N ASP A 606 21.02 -36.08 25.17
CA ASP A 606 20.14 -35.50 24.17
C ASP A 606 20.58 -34.04 23.89
N GLU A 607 20.70 -33.67 22.62
CA GLU A 607 21.01 -32.30 22.22
C GLU A 607 19.97 -31.30 22.77
N SER A 608 18.70 -31.70 22.88
CA SER A 608 17.67 -30.84 23.46
C SER A 608 17.94 -30.48 24.92
N SER A 609 18.56 -31.39 25.69
CA SER A 609 18.94 -31.14 27.08
C SER A 609 20.18 -30.25 27.18
N LEU A 610 21.14 -30.42 26.26
CA LEU A 610 22.36 -29.60 26.20
C LEU A 610 22.04 -28.15 25.81
N ASP A 611 21.16 -27.96 24.81
CA ASP A 611 20.69 -26.64 24.39
C ASP A 611 19.83 -25.97 25.47
N HIS A 612 19.04 -26.74 26.24
CA HIS A 612 18.25 -26.18 27.34
C HIS A 612 19.12 -25.66 28.50
N ILE A 613 20.26 -26.32 28.79
CA ILE A 613 21.25 -25.84 29.76
C ILE A 613 21.89 -24.54 29.26
N ILE A 614 22.32 -24.51 28.00
CA ILE A 614 22.94 -23.32 27.39
C ILE A 614 21.97 -22.12 27.38
N ALA A 615 20.70 -22.33 27.01
CA ALA A 615 19.69 -21.28 26.92
C ALA A 615 19.30 -20.68 28.29
N GLN A 616 19.38 -21.43 29.39
CA GLN A 616 19.10 -20.88 30.73
C GLN A 616 20.17 -19.88 31.21
N ASN A 617 21.41 -20.01 30.73
CA ASN A 617 22.56 -19.25 31.22
C ASN A 617 23.02 -18.13 30.26
N GLN A 618 22.12 -17.61 29.40
CA GLN A 618 22.38 -16.51 28.46
C GLN A 618 21.66 -15.21 28.83
N SER A 619 22.19 -14.07 28.36
CA SER A 619 21.54 -12.76 28.53
C SER A 619 20.56 -12.48 27.39
N THR A 620 19.26 -12.65 27.65
CA THR A 620 18.20 -12.42 26.66
C THR A 620 18.32 -11.05 25.98
N ASN A 621 18.51 -9.98 26.74
CA ASN A 621 18.65 -8.60 26.24
C ASN A 621 19.82 -8.43 25.26
N LEU A 622 20.97 -9.05 25.57
CA LEU A 622 22.19 -8.97 24.76
C LEU A 622 22.03 -9.74 23.43
N TYR A 623 21.48 -10.95 23.49
CA TYR A 623 21.23 -11.78 22.30
C TYR A 623 20.14 -11.18 21.42
N ASP A 624 19.03 -10.69 21.99
CA ASP A 624 17.91 -10.14 21.21
C ASP A 624 18.25 -8.76 20.60
N THR A 625 19.09 -7.95 21.25
CA THR A 625 19.65 -6.71 20.67
C THR A 625 20.53 -7.01 19.46
N LEU A 626 21.42 -8.00 19.56
CA LEU A 626 22.24 -8.46 18.44
C LEU A 626 21.39 -9.14 17.35
N ARG A 627 20.34 -9.90 17.69
CA ARG A 627 19.41 -10.51 16.74
C ARG A 627 18.68 -9.45 15.90
N ARG A 628 18.24 -8.35 16.52
CA ARG A 628 17.57 -7.21 15.87
C ARG A 628 18.50 -6.38 14.96
N ARG A 629 19.81 -6.36 15.21
CA ARG A 629 20.78 -5.50 14.48
C ARG A 629 21.83 -6.22 13.61
N SER A 630 22.11 -7.50 13.85
CA SER A 630 22.95 -8.32 12.95
C SER A 630 22.29 -8.54 11.58
N LEU A 631 20.95 -8.49 11.53
CA LEU A 631 20.16 -8.39 10.29
C LEU A 631 20.52 -7.16 9.43
N THR A 632 21.21 -6.16 9.99
CA THR A 632 21.63 -4.93 9.32
C THR A 632 23.13 -4.91 8.94
N PHE A 633 23.94 -5.88 9.37
CA PHE A 633 25.41 -5.81 9.28
C PHE A 633 26.14 -6.93 8.51
N ALA A 634 25.43 -7.98 8.09
CA ALA A 634 25.84 -8.64 6.84
C ALA A 634 25.68 -7.66 5.66
N MET A 635 26.27 -7.93 4.49
CA MET A 635 25.76 -7.34 3.25
C MET A 635 24.39 -7.95 2.97
N ALA A 636 23.36 -7.36 3.60
CA ALA A 636 22.09 -8.00 3.83
C ALA A 636 21.40 -8.38 2.51
N ALA A 637 21.14 -9.68 2.35
CA ALA A 637 20.49 -10.23 1.17
C ALA A 637 19.14 -9.52 0.98
N GLN A 638 18.97 -8.83 -0.14
CA GLN A 638 17.92 -7.82 -0.32
C GLN A 638 16.62 -8.49 -0.76
N THR A 639 15.49 -8.15 -0.13
CA THR A 639 14.18 -8.70 -0.54
C THR A 639 13.69 -8.07 -1.84
N GLY A 640 12.84 -8.78 -2.57
CA GLY A 640 12.13 -8.26 -3.74
C GLY A 640 11.37 -6.97 -3.42
N ALA A 641 10.65 -6.92 -2.29
CA ALA A 641 9.98 -5.72 -1.79
C ALA A 641 10.92 -4.51 -1.70
N GLN A 642 12.12 -4.69 -1.12
CA GLN A 642 13.14 -3.65 -1.03
C GLN A 642 13.69 -3.24 -2.41
N ILE A 643 13.86 -4.19 -3.35
CA ILE A 643 14.29 -3.90 -4.73
C ILE A 643 13.22 -3.08 -5.46
N ILE A 644 11.94 -3.42 -5.29
CA ILE A 644 10.78 -2.71 -5.87
C ILE A 644 10.69 -1.28 -5.30
N ALA A 645 10.80 -1.11 -3.99
CA ALA A 645 10.74 0.19 -3.33
C ALA A 645 11.93 1.10 -3.70
N LYS A 646 13.16 0.55 -3.68
CA LYS A 646 14.39 1.22 -4.16
C LYS A 646 14.23 1.67 -5.61
N THR A 647 13.68 0.80 -6.47
CA THR A 647 13.38 1.10 -7.87
C THR A 647 12.39 2.26 -8.02
N LEU A 648 11.33 2.33 -7.22
CA LEU A 648 10.39 3.46 -7.25
C LEU A 648 11.06 4.79 -6.86
N ARG A 649 11.86 4.77 -5.79
CA ARG A 649 12.63 5.94 -5.34
C ARG A 649 13.60 6.42 -6.43
N ASP A 650 14.34 5.51 -7.05
CA ASP A 650 15.38 5.83 -8.05
C ASP A 650 14.76 6.29 -9.40
N LEU A 651 13.53 5.85 -9.71
CA LEU A 651 12.66 6.41 -10.76
C LEU A 651 12.06 7.78 -10.40
N GLY A 652 12.37 8.34 -9.23
CA GLY A 652 11.90 9.65 -8.79
C GLY A 652 10.41 9.71 -8.47
N VAL A 653 9.84 8.61 -7.96
CA VAL A 653 8.47 8.52 -7.43
C VAL A 653 8.46 9.03 -5.99
N THR A 654 7.63 10.04 -5.71
CA THR A 654 7.51 10.69 -4.39
C THR A 654 6.17 10.44 -3.70
N VAL A 655 5.19 9.93 -4.45
CA VAL A 655 3.84 9.58 -3.95
C VAL A 655 3.43 8.25 -4.58
N LEU A 656 2.98 7.32 -3.75
CA LEU A 656 2.47 6.02 -4.13
C LEU A 656 1.00 5.92 -3.70
N PHE A 657 0.10 5.79 -4.65
CA PHE A 657 -1.32 5.57 -4.39
C PHE A 657 -1.52 4.05 -4.28
N GLY A 658 -2.29 3.55 -3.31
CA GLY A 658 -2.52 2.12 -3.25
C GLY A 658 -3.61 1.67 -2.29
N ILE A 659 -3.75 0.35 -2.19
CA ILE A 659 -4.44 -0.35 -1.11
C ILE A 659 -3.70 -1.68 -0.91
N VAL A 660 -3.40 -2.00 0.35
CA VAL A 660 -2.50 -3.09 0.73
C VAL A 660 -3.25 -4.36 1.13
N GLY A 661 -2.53 -5.47 1.03
CA GLY A 661 -2.95 -6.82 1.37
C GLY A 661 -1.92 -7.79 0.79
N ILE A 662 -2.09 -9.10 1.00
CA ILE A 662 -1.17 -10.11 0.45
C ILE A 662 -1.14 -10.00 -1.08
N PRO A 663 0.04 -9.98 -1.74
CA PRO A 663 1.41 -10.00 -1.21
C PRO A 663 2.09 -8.61 -1.12
N VAL A 664 1.39 -7.50 -1.37
CA VAL A 664 2.02 -6.17 -1.60
C VAL A 664 2.26 -5.30 -0.36
N VAL A 665 1.94 -5.77 0.85
CA VAL A 665 2.14 -5.00 2.09
C VAL A 665 3.61 -4.57 2.22
N GLU A 666 4.53 -5.50 2.04
CA GLU A 666 5.98 -5.31 2.19
C GLU A 666 6.53 -4.22 1.23
N ILE A 667 5.97 -4.14 0.00
CA ILE A 667 6.32 -3.09 -0.97
C ILE A 667 5.90 -1.70 -0.47
N ALA A 668 4.74 -1.60 0.18
CA ALA A 668 4.23 -0.33 0.70
C ALA A 668 5.05 0.14 1.90
N GLU A 669 5.36 -0.74 2.85
CA GLU A 669 6.17 -0.40 4.01
C GLU A 669 7.60 -0.02 3.62
N GLU A 670 8.23 -0.72 2.66
CA GLU A 670 9.57 -0.35 2.17
C GLU A 670 9.55 0.89 1.27
N ALA A 671 8.42 1.22 0.63
CA ALA A 671 8.27 2.53 -0.02
C ALA A 671 8.19 3.66 1.03
N ILE A 672 7.50 3.43 2.14
CA ILE A 672 7.40 4.37 3.27
C ILE A 672 8.77 4.53 3.98
N SER A 673 9.50 3.44 4.20
CA SER A 673 10.85 3.45 4.81
C SER A 673 11.84 4.31 4.01
N LEU A 674 11.71 4.31 2.67
CA LEU A 674 12.47 5.13 1.74
C LEU A 674 11.90 6.55 1.51
N GLY A 675 10.90 6.97 2.29
CA GLY A 675 10.33 8.32 2.25
C GLY A 675 9.35 8.59 1.11
N ILE A 676 8.88 7.56 0.38
CA ILE A 676 7.81 7.71 -0.62
C ILE A 676 6.49 7.83 0.12
N ARG A 677 5.74 8.91 -0.12
CA ARG A 677 4.44 9.11 0.55
C ARG A 677 3.40 8.12 0.04
N PHE A 678 3.12 7.08 0.83
CA PHE A 678 1.99 6.20 0.57
C PHE A 678 0.65 6.87 0.88
N ILE A 679 -0.34 6.69 0.01
CA ILE A 679 -1.72 7.13 0.19
C ILE A 679 -2.62 5.91 0.00
N GLY A 680 -3.08 5.33 1.12
CA GLY A 680 -3.97 4.17 1.17
C GLY A 680 -5.44 4.54 0.97
N PHE A 681 -6.08 4.00 -0.07
CA PHE A 681 -7.48 4.22 -0.46
C PHE A 681 -8.43 3.19 0.15
N ARG A 682 -9.74 3.38 -0.09
CA ARG A 682 -10.81 2.45 0.30
C ARG A 682 -11.31 1.58 -0.85
N ASN A 683 -10.98 1.92 -2.10
CA ASN A 683 -11.11 1.03 -3.24
C ASN A 683 -10.03 1.28 -4.33
N GLU A 684 -9.58 0.22 -5.01
CA GLU A 684 -8.61 0.29 -6.11
C GLU A 684 -9.11 1.14 -7.28
N GLN A 685 -10.43 1.24 -7.51
CA GLN A 685 -11.04 2.12 -8.50
C GLN A 685 -10.65 3.59 -8.22
N ALA A 686 -10.88 4.08 -7.00
CA ALA A 686 -10.57 5.45 -6.63
C ALA A 686 -9.06 5.71 -6.58
N CYS A 687 -8.28 4.73 -6.11
CA CYS A 687 -6.82 4.75 -6.15
C CYS A 687 -6.28 4.90 -7.58
N SER A 688 -6.72 4.06 -8.51
CA SER A 688 -6.25 4.05 -9.90
C SER A 688 -6.73 5.28 -10.68
N TYR A 689 -7.90 5.85 -10.35
CA TYR A 689 -8.28 7.19 -10.79
C TYR A 689 -7.33 8.26 -10.26
N ALA A 690 -7.03 8.27 -8.95
CA ALA A 690 -6.15 9.25 -8.31
C ALA A 690 -4.74 9.23 -8.92
N ALA A 691 -4.13 8.05 -9.05
CA ALA A 691 -2.83 7.90 -9.71
C ALA A 691 -2.85 8.43 -11.16
N SER A 692 -3.90 8.15 -11.94
CA SER A 692 -4.01 8.66 -13.32
C SER A 692 -4.09 10.20 -13.39
N ALA A 693 -4.83 10.84 -12.47
CA ALA A 693 -4.92 12.30 -12.40
C ALA A 693 -3.63 12.95 -11.88
N TYR A 694 -2.96 12.34 -10.90
CA TYR A 694 -1.65 12.79 -10.43
C TYR A 694 -0.63 12.78 -11.57
N GLY A 695 -0.68 11.76 -12.43
CA GLY A 695 0.17 11.70 -13.62
C GLY A 695 -0.12 12.79 -14.66
N TYR A 696 -1.40 13.12 -14.89
CA TYR A 696 -1.78 14.26 -15.73
C TYR A 696 -1.29 15.60 -15.17
N LEU A 697 -1.44 15.83 -13.86
CA LEU A 697 -1.07 17.08 -13.20
C LEU A 697 0.45 17.29 -13.16
N THR A 698 1.21 16.26 -12.80
CA THR A 698 2.68 16.33 -12.66
C THR A 698 3.44 16.18 -13.98
N GLY A 699 2.92 15.42 -14.95
CA GLY A 699 3.65 15.05 -16.17
C GLY A 699 4.63 13.89 -15.99
N LYS A 700 4.76 13.34 -14.78
CA LYS A 700 5.35 12.02 -14.48
C LYS A 700 4.24 10.96 -14.48
N PRO A 701 4.52 9.66 -14.46
CA PRO A 701 3.51 8.65 -14.18
C PRO A 701 3.07 8.74 -12.71
N GLY A 702 1.76 8.70 -12.45
CA GLY A 702 1.30 8.30 -11.13
C GLY A 702 1.47 6.80 -10.95
N VAL A 703 1.78 6.34 -9.74
CA VAL A 703 1.96 4.91 -9.43
C VAL A 703 0.82 4.42 -8.55
N CYS A 704 0.25 3.28 -8.93
CA CYS A 704 -0.87 2.62 -8.27
C CYS A 704 -0.43 1.21 -7.83
N LEU A 705 -0.37 0.94 -6.53
CA LEU A 705 -0.04 -0.38 -5.95
C LEU A 705 -1.31 -1.08 -5.45
N VAL A 706 -1.56 -2.30 -5.92
CA VAL A 706 -2.76 -3.09 -5.55
C VAL A 706 -2.44 -4.56 -5.32
N VAL A 707 -3.35 -5.29 -4.67
CA VAL A 707 -3.28 -6.76 -4.56
C VAL A 707 -3.57 -7.46 -5.90
N GLY A 708 -3.33 -8.77 -5.94
CA GLY A 708 -3.64 -9.60 -7.10
C GLY A 708 -5.14 -9.79 -7.35
N GLY A 709 -5.49 -10.67 -8.30
CA GLY A 709 -6.87 -11.06 -8.62
C GLY A 709 -7.90 -9.93 -8.55
N PRO A 710 -8.72 -9.86 -7.48
CA PRO A 710 -9.74 -8.82 -7.31
C PRO A 710 -9.19 -7.38 -7.36
N GLY A 711 -8.00 -7.12 -6.81
CA GLY A 711 -7.40 -5.77 -6.81
C GLY A 711 -7.08 -5.28 -8.21
N VAL A 712 -6.55 -6.17 -9.06
CA VAL A 712 -6.36 -5.91 -10.49
C VAL A 712 -7.69 -5.61 -11.18
N LEU A 713 -8.75 -6.39 -10.90
CA LEU A 713 -10.07 -6.22 -11.50
C LEU A 713 -10.72 -4.89 -11.10
N HIS A 714 -10.65 -4.49 -9.84
CA HIS A 714 -11.12 -3.18 -9.38
C HIS A 714 -10.29 -2.03 -9.99
N ALA A 715 -8.96 -2.19 -10.11
CA ALA A 715 -8.07 -1.22 -10.74
C ALA A 715 -8.32 -1.04 -12.25
N MET A 716 -8.97 -2.00 -12.94
CA MET A 716 -9.30 -1.87 -14.37
C MET A 716 -10.09 -0.61 -14.69
N ALA A 717 -10.92 -0.13 -13.74
CA ALA A 717 -11.67 1.11 -13.87
C ALA A 717 -10.75 2.32 -14.14
N GLY A 718 -9.68 2.49 -13.35
CA GLY A 718 -8.68 3.53 -13.57
C GLY A 718 -7.74 3.24 -14.73
N ILE A 719 -7.38 1.98 -15.00
CA ILE A 719 -6.59 1.59 -16.18
C ILE A 719 -7.30 2.05 -17.47
N GLY A 720 -8.60 1.75 -17.60
CA GLY A 720 -9.43 2.12 -18.75
C GLY A 720 -9.65 3.63 -18.86
N ASN A 721 -9.96 4.31 -17.74
CA ASN A 721 -10.10 5.77 -17.71
C ASN A 721 -8.79 6.49 -18.07
N SER A 722 -7.66 5.99 -17.59
CA SER A 722 -6.31 6.50 -17.88
C SER A 722 -5.97 6.36 -19.37
N HIS A 723 -6.18 5.16 -19.95
CA HIS A 723 -6.05 4.92 -21.39
C HIS A 723 -6.95 5.86 -22.20
N ALA A 724 -8.24 5.91 -21.85
CA ALA A 724 -9.22 6.76 -22.53
C ALA A 724 -8.84 8.23 -22.49
N ASN A 725 -8.26 8.71 -21.39
CA ASN A 725 -7.84 10.10 -21.25
C ASN A 725 -6.43 10.41 -21.76
N ALA A 726 -5.61 9.39 -22.04
CA ALA A 726 -4.18 9.49 -22.35
C ALA A 726 -3.36 10.13 -21.20
N PHE A 727 -3.51 9.57 -20.00
CA PHE A 727 -2.75 9.97 -18.81
C PHE A 727 -1.65 8.93 -18.49
N PRO A 728 -0.46 9.34 -18.02
CA PRO A 728 0.60 8.40 -17.67
C PRO A 728 0.30 7.73 -16.31
N LEU A 729 0.19 6.40 -16.32
CA LEU A 729 -0.10 5.59 -15.14
C LEU A 729 0.80 4.35 -15.15
N LEU A 730 1.42 4.06 -14.02
CA LEU A 730 2.07 2.78 -13.75
C LEU A 730 1.23 2.04 -12.70
N VAL A 731 0.72 0.85 -13.05
CA VAL A 731 0.09 -0.05 -12.09
C VAL A 731 1.08 -1.14 -11.73
N LEU A 732 1.31 -1.33 -10.43
CA LEU A 732 1.99 -2.47 -9.85
C LEU A 732 0.93 -3.32 -9.17
N ALA A 733 0.89 -4.62 -9.44
CA ALA A 733 0.04 -5.54 -8.69
C ALA A 733 0.83 -6.74 -8.22
N GLY A 734 0.53 -7.18 -7.00
CA GLY A 734 0.95 -8.50 -6.54
C GLY A 734 0.26 -9.61 -7.35
N SER A 735 0.84 -10.80 -7.39
CA SER A 735 0.17 -11.99 -7.95
C SER A 735 0.56 -13.27 -7.20
N SER A 736 -0.16 -14.36 -7.45
CA SER A 736 0.12 -15.67 -6.87
C SER A 736 1.51 -16.17 -7.28
N GLU A 737 2.13 -17.00 -6.44
CA GLU A 737 3.48 -17.51 -6.68
C GLU A 737 3.63 -18.22 -8.03
N THR A 738 4.76 -18.03 -8.70
CA THR A 738 4.97 -18.54 -10.07
C THR A 738 4.82 -20.06 -10.17
N HIS A 739 5.16 -20.80 -9.10
CA HIS A 739 5.07 -22.26 -9.04
C HIS A 739 3.64 -22.78 -8.78
N LEU A 740 2.66 -21.91 -8.50
CA LEU A 740 1.27 -22.27 -8.19
C LEU A 740 0.28 -22.02 -9.35
N LEU A 741 0.74 -21.47 -10.47
CA LEU A 741 -0.10 -21.17 -11.64
C LEU A 741 -0.86 -22.42 -12.16
N SER A 742 -2.09 -22.21 -12.63
CA SER A 742 -3.08 -23.20 -13.07
C SER A 742 -3.64 -24.16 -12.01
N LYS A 743 -3.38 -23.91 -10.72
CA LYS A 743 -3.88 -24.74 -9.61
C LYS A 743 -5.11 -24.18 -8.90
N GLY A 744 -5.52 -22.95 -9.21
CA GLY A 744 -6.56 -22.23 -8.43
C GLY A 744 -5.98 -21.58 -7.19
N ALA A 745 -4.78 -21.01 -7.30
CA ALA A 745 -4.03 -20.39 -6.20
C ALA A 745 -4.76 -19.17 -5.60
N PHE A 746 -4.31 -18.72 -4.43
CA PHE A 746 -4.86 -17.53 -3.78
C PHE A 746 -4.79 -16.31 -4.71
N GLN A 747 -5.96 -15.76 -5.06
CA GLN A 747 -6.16 -14.64 -6.00
C GLN A 747 -5.56 -14.88 -7.41
N GLU A 748 -5.50 -16.13 -7.88
CA GLU A 748 -4.92 -16.46 -9.19
C GLU A 748 -5.63 -15.73 -10.35
N LEU A 749 -4.85 -15.01 -11.15
CA LEU A 749 -5.31 -14.31 -12.34
C LEU A 749 -4.13 -14.12 -13.32
N ASP A 750 -4.32 -14.44 -14.61
CA ASP A 750 -3.40 -14.00 -15.67
C ASP A 750 -3.66 -12.53 -16.00
N ALA A 751 -3.20 -11.65 -15.09
CA ALA A 751 -3.32 -10.21 -15.23
C ALA A 751 -2.51 -9.66 -16.43
N VAL A 752 -1.43 -10.33 -16.82
CA VAL A 752 -0.59 -9.93 -17.96
C VAL A 752 -1.37 -10.10 -19.28
N SER A 753 -1.95 -11.26 -19.53
CA SER A 753 -2.80 -11.48 -20.71
C SER A 753 -4.05 -10.60 -20.70
N LEU A 754 -4.69 -10.45 -19.53
CA LEU A 754 -5.88 -9.61 -19.36
C LEU A 754 -5.61 -8.12 -19.66
N LEU A 755 -4.49 -7.57 -19.20
CA LEU A 755 -4.19 -6.14 -19.31
C LEU A 755 -3.36 -5.76 -20.55
N THR A 756 -2.77 -6.73 -21.25
CA THR A 756 -2.08 -6.50 -22.54
C THR A 756 -2.91 -5.67 -23.56
N PRO A 757 -4.20 -5.96 -23.83
CA PRO A 757 -5.02 -5.14 -24.75
C PRO A 757 -5.44 -3.77 -24.21
N HIS A 758 -5.22 -3.48 -22.92
CA HIS A 758 -5.68 -2.26 -22.25
C HIS A 758 -4.53 -1.30 -21.88
N THR A 759 -3.28 -1.78 -21.89
CA THR A 759 -2.09 -1.05 -21.49
C THR A 759 -1.13 -0.85 -22.67
N LYS A 760 -0.11 0.01 -22.50
CA LYS A 760 0.97 0.21 -23.48
C LYS A 760 2.10 -0.81 -23.33
N LEU A 761 2.11 -1.54 -22.21
CA LEU A 761 2.93 -2.69 -21.84
C LEU A 761 2.33 -3.31 -20.58
N ALA A 762 2.17 -4.64 -20.58
CA ALA A 762 1.92 -5.47 -19.41
C ALA A 762 3.04 -6.51 -19.35
N ILE A 763 3.71 -6.65 -18.21
CA ILE A 763 4.87 -7.54 -18.04
C ILE A 763 4.94 -8.13 -16.64
N ARG A 764 5.61 -9.28 -16.51
CA ARG A 764 6.10 -9.87 -15.26
C ARG A 764 7.63 -9.91 -15.32
N PRO A 765 8.38 -9.47 -14.30
CA PRO A 765 9.83 -9.71 -14.23
C PRO A 765 10.09 -11.23 -14.16
N PRO A 766 11.03 -11.80 -14.95
CA PRO A 766 11.38 -13.22 -14.84
C PRO A 766 12.12 -13.60 -13.54
N SER A 767 12.72 -12.64 -12.85
CA SER A 767 13.62 -12.86 -11.70
C SER A 767 13.82 -11.59 -10.85
N LEU A 768 14.34 -11.73 -9.62
CA LEU A 768 14.56 -10.63 -8.67
C LEU A 768 15.45 -9.49 -9.23
N ASP A 769 16.57 -9.86 -9.86
CA ASP A 769 17.52 -8.94 -10.50
C ASP A 769 16.93 -8.18 -11.70
N SER A 770 15.90 -8.75 -12.36
CA SER A 770 15.23 -8.13 -13.51
C SER A 770 14.18 -7.06 -13.14
N ILE A 771 13.78 -6.98 -11.86
CA ILE A 771 12.75 -6.06 -11.36
C ILE A 771 13.03 -4.59 -11.74
N PRO A 772 14.23 -4.01 -11.52
CA PRO A 772 14.51 -2.61 -11.83
C PRO A 772 14.33 -2.30 -13.32
N GLN A 773 14.83 -3.17 -14.20
CA GLN A 773 14.74 -3.00 -15.66
C GLN A 773 13.30 -3.13 -16.15
N ALA A 774 12.53 -4.08 -15.62
CA ALA A 774 11.12 -4.27 -15.93
C ALA A 774 10.29 -3.02 -15.55
N MET A 775 10.41 -2.56 -14.29
CA MET A 775 9.68 -1.39 -13.80
C MET A 775 10.10 -0.10 -14.51
N GLN A 776 11.40 0.11 -14.75
CA GLN A 776 11.90 1.26 -15.53
C GLN A 776 11.33 1.25 -16.96
N SER A 777 11.22 0.07 -17.59
CA SER A 777 10.64 -0.09 -18.93
C SER A 777 9.15 0.25 -18.95
N ALA A 778 8.38 -0.23 -17.97
CA ALA A 778 6.96 0.11 -17.83
C ALA A 778 6.74 1.61 -17.52
N TYR A 779 7.52 2.19 -16.60
CA TYR A 779 7.51 3.62 -16.29
C TYR A 779 7.78 4.46 -17.55
N ARG A 780 8.84 4.14 -18.30
CA ARG A 780 9.18 4.78 -19.59
C ARG A 780 8.07 4.62 -20.63
N ARG A 781 7.48 3.43 -20.73
CA ARG A 781 6.41 3.16 -21.69
C ARG A 781 5.14 3.94 -21.38
N SER A 782 4.80 4.17 -20.11
CA SER A 782 3.64 5.00 -19.74
C SER A 782 3.77 6.44 -20.28
N LEU A 783 4.99 7.01 -20.29
CA LEU A 783 5.29 8.37 -20.77
C LEU A 783 5.42 8.50 -22.30
N TYR A 784 6.26 7.67 -22.93
CA TYR A 784 6.74 7.95 -24.30
C TYR A 784 5.65 7.81 -25.38
N GLY A 785 5.59 8.78 -26.30
CA GLY A 785 4.53 8.90 -27.32
C GLY A 785 3.26 9.54 -26.74
N ARG A 786 2.07 9.10 -27.15
CA ARG A 786 0.82 9.43 -26.44
C ARG A 786 0.86 8.77 -25.04
N PRO A 787 0.70 9.50 -23.93
CA PRO A 787 0.77 8.89 -22.59
C PRO A 787 -0.36 7.89 -22.35
N GLY A 788 -0.17 6.96 -21.42
CA GLY A 788 -1.16 5.94 -21.08
C GLY A 788 -0.68 5.00 -19.99
N THR A 789 -1.51 4.00 -19.65
CA THR A 789 -1.20 3.02 -18.61
C THR A 789 -0.12 2.03 -19.03
N SER A 790 0.72 1.59 -18.09
CA SER A 790 1.55 0.37 -18.19
C SER A 790 1.44 -0.41 -16.87
N PHE A 791 1.65 -1.72 -16.94
CA PHE A 791 1.39 -2.67 -15.85
C PHE A 791 2.61 -3.57 -15.58
N VAL A 792 2.92 -3.77 -14.30
CA VAL A 792 3.91 -4.76 -13.84
C VAL A 792 3.23 -5.70 -12.84
N ASP A 793 3.30 -6.98 -13.15
CA ASP A 793 2.84 -8.10 -12.33
C ASP A 793 4.00 -8.59 -11.46
N LEU A 794 3.77 -8.70 -10.15
CA LEU A 794 4.79 -8.98 -9.13
C LEU A 794 4.37 -10.22 -8.31
N PRO A 795 4.75 -11.44 -8.72
CA PRO A 795 4.50 -12.66 -7.97
C PRO A 795 5.01 -12.61 -6.54
N ALA A 796 4.27 -13.20 -5.60
CA ALA A 796 4.64 -13.21 -4.18
C ALA A 796 6.05 -13.77 -3.91
N ASP A 797 6.45 -14.81 -4.64
CA ASP A 797 7.80 -15.40 -4.62
C ASP A 797 8.89 -14.46 -5.17
N LEU A 798 8.53 -13.45 -5.97
CA LEU A 798 9.44 -12.35 -6.38
C LEU A 798 9.35 -11.11 -5.47
N ILE A 799 8.39 -11.04 -4.54
CA ILE A 799 8.31 -9.96 -3.53
C ILE A 799 9.08 -10.39 -2.27
N GLN A 800 8.80 -11.60 -1.78
CA GLN A 800 9.41 -12.21 -0.60
C GLN A 800 10.75 -12.89 -0.93
N GLY A 801 10.99 -13.20 -2.20
CA GLY A 801 12.27 -13.72 -2.69
C GLY A 801 13.43 -12.81 -2.28
N THR A 802 14.52 -13.42 -1.81
CA THR A 802 15.67 -12.71 -1.25
C THR A 802 16.90 -12.92 -2.13
N LEU A 803 17.57 -11.85 -2.53
CA LEU A 803 18.75 -11.90 -3.39
C LEU A 803 20.05 -11.89 -2.57
N SER A 804 20.79 -13.00 -2.62
CA SER A 804 22.01 -13.23 -1.82
C SER A 804 23.16 -12.25 -2.07
N ASN A 805 23.19 -11.57 -3.23
CA ASN A 805 24.28 -10.66 -3.61
C ASN A 805 23.72 -9.31 -4.14
N PRO A 806 23.33 -8.37 -3.26
CA PRO A 806 22.65 -7.13 -3.66
C PRO A 806 23.49 -6.19 -4.55
N ALA A 807 24.80 -6.37 -4.58
CA ALA A 807 25.74 -5.57 -5.37
C ALA A 807 25.57 -5.75 -6.89
N ASP A 808 25.02 -6.88 -7.32
CA ASP A 808 24.83 -7.20 -8.75
C ASP A 808 23.56 -6.55 -9.35
N VAL A 809 22.74 -5.87 -8.53
CA VAL A 809 21.49 -5.22 -8.97
C VAL A 809 21.76 -3.78 -9.40
N GLU A 810 21.91 -3.58 -10.70
CA GLU A 810 21.99 -2.26 -11.35
C GLU A 810 20.80 -1.36 -10.95
N PRO A 811 21.04 -0.18 -10.34
CA PRO A 811 19.98 0.74 -9.93
C PRO A 811 19.14 1.27 -11.10
N ALA A 812 17.83 1.39 -10.91
CA ALA A 812 16.94 1.94 -11.93
C ALA A 812 17.24 3.43 -12.19
N GLN A 813 17.65 3.76 -13.43
CA GLN A 813 17.98 5.14 -13.76
C GLN A 813 16.74 6.00 -14.00
N LEU A 814 16.73 7.22 -13.47
CA LEU A 814 15.66 8.21 -13.65
C LEU A 814 15.31 8.41 -15.13
N VAL A 815 14.07 8.06 -15.49
CA VAL A 815 13.59 8.13 -16.87
C VAL A 815 13.44 9.58 -17.31
N GLN A 816 14.30 9.98 -18.25
CA GLN A 816 14.23 11.28 -18.91
C GLN A 816 12.89 11.48 -19.64
N SER A 817 12.39 12.72 -19.67
CA SER A 817 11.19 13.08 -20.42
C SER A 817 11.35 12.79 -21.92
N PRO A 818 10.29 12.38 -22.64
CA PRO A 818 10.36 12.20 -24.07
C PRO A 818 10.70 13.53 -24.78
N PRO A 819 11.66 13.55 -25.73
CA PRO A 819 11.97 14.78 -26.46
C PRO A 819 10.77 15.18 -27.34
N PRO A 820 10.34 16.46 -27.31
CA PRO A 820 9.15 16.91 -28.04
C PRO A 820 9.39 16.84 -29.57
N PRO A 821 8.61 16.06 -30.33
CA PRO A 821 8.80 15.95 -31.77
C PRO A 821 8.33 17.20 -32.52
N ALA A 822 9.21 17.76 -33.36
CA ALA A 822 8.87 18.82 -34.31
C ALA A 822 8.19 18.25 -35.57
N ALA A 823 7.42 19.09 -36.28
CA ALA A 823 6.81 18.76 -37.55
C ALA A 823 7.67 19.19 -38.76
N ASP A 824 7.37 18.62 -39.93
CA ASP A 824 7.92 19.06 -41.21
C ASP A 824 7.58 20.54 -41.51
N ASN A 825 8.62 21.35 -41.74
CA ASN A 825 8.48 22.77 -42.07
C ASN A 825 7.70 23.03 -43.36
N ALA A 826 7.72 22.12 -44.34
CA ALA A 826 6.92 22.28 -45.57
C ALA A 826 5.42 22.06 -45.30
N ARG A 827 5.06 21.10 -44.45
CA ARG A 827 3.70 20.93 -43.91
C ARG A 827 3.28 22.16 -43.09
N ILE A 828 4.10 22.60 -42.15
CA ILE A 828 3.85 23.82 -41.34
C ILE A 828 3.58 25.03 -42.24
N PHE A 829 4.38 25.26 -43.27
CA PHE A 829 4.17 26.37 -44.21
C PHE A 829 2.81 26.27 -44.93
N ARG A 830 2.45 25.08 -45.43
CA ARG A 830 1.12 24.85 -46.07
C ARG A 830 -0.03 25.14 -45.12
N ILE A 831 0.08 24.75 -43.85
CA ILE A 831 -0.91 25.03 -42.82
C ILE A 831 -0.98 26.52 -42.45
N ALA A 832 0.16 27.21 -42.36
CA ALA A 832 0.20 28.65 -42.16
C ALA A 832 -0.47 29.41 -43.33
N GLN A 833 -0.29 28.98 -44.58
CA GLN A 833 -1.00 29.57 -45.72
C GLN A 833 -2.51 29.27 -45.69
N LEU A 834 -2.93 28.09 -45.25
CA LEU A 834 -4.35 27.77 -45.07
C LEU A 834 -4.99 28.66 -43.99
N LEU A 835 -4.35 28.82 -42.83
CA LEU A 835 -4.81 29.73 -41.77
C LEU A 835 -4.90 31.18 -42.26
N LYS A 836 -3.92 31.65 -43.04
CA LYS A 836 -3.90 32.98 -43.68
C LYS A 836 -5.05 33.21 -44.67
N SER A 837 -5.67 32.13 -45.20
CA SER A 837 -6.79 32.18 -46.14
C SER A 837 -8.19 32.07 -45.50
N ALA A 838 -8.26 31.79 -44.20
CA ALA A 838 -9.50 31.52 -43.49
C ALA A 838 -10.37 32.78 -43.31
N LYS A 839 -11.69 32.64 -43.45
CA LYS A 839 -12.68 33.72 -43.23
C LYS A 839 -13.33 33.63 -41.85
N ALA A 840 -13.30 32.44 -41.25
CA ALA A 840 -13.81 32.11 -39.92
C ALA A 840 -12.87 31.11 -39.22
N PRO A 841 -11.60 31.46 -38.96
CA PRO A 841 -10.66 30.58 -38.28
C PRO A 841 -11.07 30.35 -36.81
N LEU A 842 -10.83 29.14 -36.31
CA LEU A 842 -11.08 28.76 -34.92
C LEU A 842 -9.95 27.88 -34.37
N ILE A 843 -9.45 28.20 -33.18
CA ILE A 843 -8.51 27.33 -32.44
C ILE A 843 -9.28 26.51 -31.40
N ILE A 844 -9.09 25.20 -31.38
CA ILE A 844 -9.59 24.30 -30.34
C ILE A 844 -8.43 23.88 -29.43
N VAL A 845 -8.54 24.14 -28.14
CA VAL A 845 -7.47 23.83 -27.17
C VAL A 845 -7.84 22.61 -26.33
N GLY A 846 -7.10 21.52 -26.53
CA GLY A 846 -7.30 20.23 -25.89
C GLY A 846 -6.54 20.04 -24.58
N LYS A 847 -6.97 19.09 -23.75
CA LYS A 847 -6.24 18.73 -22.53
C LYS A 847 -4.84 18.13 -22.80
N GLY A 848 -4.58 17.63 -24.01
CA GLY A 848 -3.23 17.23 -24.42
C GLY A 848 -2.26 18.42 -24.47
N ALA A 849 -2.74 19.61 -24.84
CA ALA A 849 -1.94 20.83 -24.79
C ALA A 849 -1.68 21.31 -23.34
N ALA A 850 -2.63 21.11 -22.41
CA ALA A 850 -2.41 21.33 -20.99
C ALA A 850 -1.36 20.36 -20.41
N TYR A 851 -1.41 19.07 -20.79
CA TYR A 851 -0.41 18.08 -20.39
C TYR A 851 0.99 18.45 -20.90
N ALA A 852 1.09 18.79 -22.19
CA ALA A 852 2.32 19.20 -22.88
C ALA A 852 2.88 20.58 -22.46
N ARG A 853 2.27 21.25 -21.47
CA ARG A 853 2.71 22.57 -20.96
C ARG A 853 2.74 23.67 -22.04
N ALA A 854 1.88 23.55 -23.05
CA ALA A 854 1.88 24.40 -24.24
C ALA A 854 1.28 25.81 -24.01
N GLU A 855 0.84 26.15 -22.80
CA GLU A 855 0.16 27.41 -22.47
C GLU A 855 0.86 28.67 -22.98
N SER A 856 2.20 28.78 -22.89
CA SER A 856 2.91 29.97 -23.35
C SER A 856 2.81 30.13 -24.87
N ALA A 857 3.13 29.08 -25.63
CA ALA A 857 3.13 29.11 -27.09
C ALA A 857 1.73 29.35 -27.67
N ILE A 858 0.69 28.72 -27.09
CA ILE A 858 -0.69 28.88 -27.60
C ILE A 858 -1.25 30.26 -27.21
N ARG A 859 -0.88 30.80 -26.05
CA ARG A 859 -1.21 32.18 -25.66
C ARG A 859 -0.55 33.19 -26.60
N GLU A 860 0.71 33.00 -26.95
CA GLU A 860 1.40 33.85 -27.94
C GLU A 860 0.76 33.73 -29.33
N LEU A 861 0.43 32.52 -29.80
CA LEU A 861 -0.27 32.31 -31.07
C LEU A 861 -1.61 33.04 -31.11
N VAL A 862 -2.46 32.91 -30.09
CA VAL A 862 -3.77 33.59 -30.05
C VAL A 862 -3.61 35.10 -29.93
N ASN A 863 -2.69 35.59 -29.10
CA ASN A 863 -2.43 37.03 -28.96
C ASN A 863 -1.96 37.64 -30.29
N LYS A 864 -0.97 37.01 -30.96
CA LYS A 864 -0.41 37.52 -32.21
C LYS A 864 -1.39 37.41 -33.37
N THR A 865 -2.12 36.30 -33.48
CA THR A 865 -3.03 36.06 -34.60
C THR A 865 -4.43 36.64 -34.42
N SER A 866 -4.86 36.96 -33.19
CA SER A 866 -6.25 37.34 -32.87
C SER A 866 -7.32 36.32 -33.32
N ILE A 867 -6.95 35.06 -33.58
CA ILE A 867 -7.91 34.00 -33.93
C ILE A 867 -8.74 33.63 -32.69
N PRO A 868 -10.08 33.57 -32.78
CA PRO A 868 -10.93 33.07 -31.69
C PRO A 868 -10.56 31.64 -31.25
N PHE A 869 -10.64 31.37 -29.95
CA PHE A 869 -10.36 30.03 -29.41
C PHE A 869 -11.48 29.48 -28.54
N LEU A 870 -11.60 28.16 -28.52
CA LEU A 870 -12.54 27.39 -27.72
C LEU A 870 -11.78 26.33 -26.91
N PRO A 871 -11.71 26.44 -25.57
CA PRO A 871 -11.17 25.37 -24.74
C PRO A 871 -12.12 24.16 -24.69
N THR A 872 -11.53 22.97 -24.64
CA THR A 872 -12.20 21.73 -24.18
C THR A 872 -12.36 21.75 -22.65
N PRO A 873 -13.15 20.84 -22.02
CA PRO A 873 -13.44 20.89 -20.57
C PRO A 873 -12.19 21.02 -19.66
N MET A 874 -11.21 20.12 -19.83
CA MET A 874 -9.91 20.17 -19.15
C MET A 874 -8.84 20.98 -19.92
N GLY A 875 -9.25 21.71 -20.98
CA GLY A 875 -8.42 22.68 -21.71
C GLY A 875 -8.66 24.14 -21.28
N LYS A 876 -9.62 24.40 -20.38
CA LYS A 876 -9.82 25.70 -19.72
C LYS A 876 -8.54 26.11 -18.97
N GLY A 877 -8.23 27.41 -18.95
CA GLY A 877 -7.06 27.97 -18.25
C GLY A 877 -5.71 27.89 -18.98
N ILE A 878 -5.55 27.10 -20.06
CA ILE A 878 -4.33 27.13 -20.89
C ILE A 878 -4.09 28.57 -21.41
N LEU A 879 -5.16 29.14 -21.95
CA LEU A 879 -5.38 30.58 -21.96
C LEU A 879 -6.42 30.89 -20.87
N PRO A 880 -6.36 32.06 -20.21
CA PRO A 880 -7.35 32.41 -19.20
C PRO A 880 -8.75 32.44 -19.80
N ASP A 881 -9.76 31.97 -19.06
CA ASP A 881 -11.14 31.98 -19.55
C ASP A 881 -11.66 33.40 -19.79
N SER A 882 -11.17 34.39 -19.04
CA SER A 882 -11.44 35.83 -19.26
C SER A 882 -10.95 36.39 -20.61
N HIS A 883 -10.06 35.68 -21.31
CA HIS A 883 -9.38 36.20 -22.50
C HIS A 883 -10.39 36.65 -23.59
N PRO A 884 -10.25 37.85 -24.21
CA PRO A 884 -11.25 38.39 -25.13
C PRO A 884 -11.61 37.47 -26.30
N ALA A 885 -10.64 36.73 -26.83
CA ALA A 885 -10.81 35.77 -27.93
C ALA A 885 -11.47 34.43 -27.51
N ASN A 886 -11.76 34.20 -26.22
CA ASN A 886 -12.45 32.98 -25.77
C ASN A 886 -13.92 33.01 -26.22
N VAL A 887 -14.33 31.99 -26.98
CA VAL A 887 -15.69 31.83 -27.51
C VAL A 887 -16.46 30.65 -26.88
N ALA A 888 -16.06 30.18 -25.69
CA ALA A 888 -16.79 29.16 -24.93
C ALA A 888 -18.31 29.45 -24.83
N SER A 889 -18.68 30.66 -24.38
CA SER A 889 -20.07 31.14 -24.30
C SER A 889 -20.81 31.16 -25.65
N ALA A 890 -20.08 31.14 -26.76
CA ALA A 890 -20.60 31.15 -28.13
C ALA A 890 -20.34 29.82 -28.90
N ARG A 891 -19.96 28.73 -28.21
CA ARG A 891 -19.52 27.44 -28.81
C ARG A 891 -20.37 27.00 -30.01
N SER A 892 -21.70 26.94 -29.87
CA SER A 892 -22.60 26.49 -30.94
C SER A 892 -22.55 27.36 -32.21
N THR A 893 -22.25 28.65 -32.08
CA THR A 893 -22.01 29.56 -33.20
C THR A 893 -20.63 29.34 -33.80
N ALA A 894 -19.60 29.18 -32.96
CA ALA A 894 -18.24 28.92 -33.39
C ALA A 894 -18.13 27.65 -34.25
N LEU A 895 -18.65 26.51 -33.77
CA LEU A 895 -18.57 25.24 -34.51
C LEU A 895 -19.33 25.32 -35.85
N LYS A 896 -20.52 25.92 -35.85
CA LYS A 896 -21.41 26.00 -37.01
C LYS A 896 -20.87 26.90 -38.13
N HIS A 897 -20.06 27.90 -37.80
CA HIS A 897 -19.63 28.94 -38.76
C HIS A 897 -18.13 28.94 -39.08
N ALA A 898 -17.28 28.23 -38.33
CA ALA A 898 -15.85 28.14 -38.63
C ALA A 898 -15.58 27.46 -39.99
N ASP A 899 -14.57 27.90 -40.72
CA ASP A 899 -14.17 27.33 -42.02
C ASP A 899 -12.80 26.62 -41.99
N VAL A 900 -11.86 27.11 -41.18
CA VAL A 900 -10.57 26.46 -40.90
C VAL A 900 -10.42 26.30 -39.38
N VAL A 901 -10.14 25.08 -38.92
CA VAL A 901 -10.13 24.74 -37.50
C VAL A 901 -8.79 24.13 -37.13
N LEU A 902 -8.01 24.81 -36.28
CA LEU A 902 -6.75 24.30 -35.73
C LEU A 902 -7.01 23.64 -34.37
N ILE A 903 -6.73 22.34 -34.26
CA ILE A 903 -6.98 21.56 -33.04
C ILE A 903 -5.64 21.19 -32.40
N LEU A 904 -5.40 21.67 -31.18
CA LEU A 904 -4.13 21.51 -30.46
C LEU A 904 -4.31 20.53 -29.29
N GLY A 905 -3.77 19.32 -29.40
CA GLY A 905 -3.83 18.30 -28.34
C GLY A 905 -5.24 17.85 -27.98
N ALA A 906 -6.16 17.82 -28.95
CA ALA A 906 -7.55 17.43 -28.80
C ALA A 906 -8.00 16.48 -29.93
N ARG A 907 -8.93 15.58 -29.62
CA ARG A 907 -9.48 14.60 -30.56
C ARG A 907 -10.84 15.03 -31.09
N LEU A 908 -11.14 14.75 -32.35
CA LEU A 908 -12.48 14.89 -32.93
C LEU A 908 -13.39 13.73 -32.50
N ASN A 909 -13.60 13.58 -31.19
CA ASN A 909 -14.48 12.57 -30.62
C ASN A 909 -15.87 13.16 -30.29
N TRP A 910 -16.67 12.44 -29.48
CA TRP A 910 -18.03 12.85 -29.10
C TRP A 910 -18.11 14.25 -28.45
N ILE A 911 -17.08 14.67 -27.70
CA ILE A 911 -16.99 16.00 -27.06
C ILE A 911 -16.97 17.12 -28.11
N LEU A 912 -16.42 16.83 -29.30
CA LEU A 912 -16.41 17.72 -30.45
C LEU A 912 -17.37 17.25 -31.56
N HIS A 913 -18.39 16.44 -31.23
CA HIS A 913 -19.38 15.94 -32.18
C HIS A 913 -18.77 15.35 -33.46
N PHE A 914 -17.64 14.64 -33.33
CA PHE A 914 -16.91 13.99 -34.42
C PHE A 914 -16.41 14.91 -35.56
N GLY A 915 -16.54 16.24 -35.41
CA GLY A 915 -16.33 17.22 -36.48
C GLY A 915 -17.47 17.31 -37.50
N GLU A 916 -18.65 16.76 -37.18
CA GLU A 916 -19.75 16.54 -38.14
C GLU A 916 -20.83 17.63 -38.16
N ALA A 917 -21.45 17.78 -39.33
CA ALA A 917 -22.67 18.56 -39.50
C ALA A 917 -23.90 17.82 -38.91
N PRO A 918 -24.93 18.52 -38.40
CA PRO A 918 -25.14 19.98 -38.44
C PRO A 918 -24.57 20.73 -37.21
N LYS A 919 -23.71 20.08 -36.40
CA LYS A 919 -23.04 20.75 -35.27
C LYS A 919 -21.89 21.63 -35.75
N TRP A 920 -21.15 21.15 -36.74
CA TRP A 920 -20.13 21.90 -37.47
C TRP A 920 -20.61 22.38 -38.84
N ASN A 921 -19.90 23.36 -39.39
CA ASN A 921 -19.95 23.69 -40.81
C ASN A 921 -19.55 22.44 -41.66
N PRO A 922 -20.37 21.96 -42.61
CA PRO A 922 -20.01 20.81 -43.45
C PRO A 922 -18.78 21.04 -44.34
N ALA A 923 -18.40 22.29 -44.57
CA ALA A 923 -17.20 22.70 -45.31
C ALA A 923 -15.99 23.01 -44.41
N ALA A 924 -16.08 22.80 -43.08
CA ALA A 924 -14.95 23.01 -42.17
C ALA A 924 -13.76 22.10 -42.51
N ARG A 925 -12.57 22.69 -42.55
CA ARG A 925 -11.29 22.00 -42.76
C ARG A 925 -10.55 21.88 -41.43
N PHE A 926 -10.30 20.66 -40.99
CA PHE A 926 -9.72 20.36 -39.68
C PHE A 926 -8.22 20.06 -39.77
N ILE A 927 -7.43 20.87 -39.06
CA ILE A 927 -5.98 20.72 -38.87
C ILE A 927 -5.78 20.12 -37.48
N GLN A 928 -5.56 18.82 -37.39
CA GLN A 928 -5.29 18.14 -36.11
C GLN A 928 -3.81 18.19 -35.76
N VAL A 929 -3.46 18.57 -34.54
CA VAL A 929 -2.11 18.42 -33.96
C VAL A 929 -2.19 17.47 -32.77
N ASP A 930 -1.59 16.29 -32.93
CA ASP A 930 -1.47 15.25 -31.89
C ASP A 930 -0.10 14.55 -32.01
N ILE A 931 0.35 13.92 -30.93
CA ILE A 931 1.60 13.16 -30.90
C ILE A 931 1.42 11.72 -31.42
N SER A 932 0.18 11.20 -31.42
CA SER A 932 -0.17 9.91 -32.00
C SER A 932 -0.45 10.05 -33.50
N ALA A 933 0.32 9.35 -34.34
CA ALA A 933 0.09 9.33 -35.79
C ALA A 933 -1.26 8.69 -36.15
N GLU A 934 -1.74 7.79 -35.30
CA GLU A 934 -2.97 7.01 -35.42
C GLU A 934 -4.24 7.86 -35.19
N GLU A 935 -4.11 9.05 -34.59
CA GLU A 935 -5.21 10.01 -34.40
C GLU A 935 -5.40 10.92 -35.63
N ILE A 936 -4.40 11.02 -36.50
CA ILE A 936 -4.44 11.95 -37.63
C ILE A 936 -5.40 11.44 -38.71
N GLY A 937 -6.45 12.22 -38.97
CA GLY A 937 -7.49 11.86 -39.92
C GLY A 937 -8.64 11.04 -39.32
N THR A 938 -8.71 10.88 -38.00
CA THR A 938 -9.87 10.24 -37.38
C THR A 938 -11.13 11.08 -37.56
N ASN A 939 -12.28 10.42 -37.75
CA ASN A 939 -13.60 11.05 -37.89
C ASN A 939 -13.64 12.03 -39.08
N ARG A 940 -13.86 13.33 -38.84
CA ARG A 940 -13.81 14.39 -39.86
C ARG A 940 -12.43 15.08 -40.00
N GLY A 941 -11.39 14.55 -39.36
CA GLY A 941 -10.02 15.01 -39.56
C GLY A 941 -9.55 14.85 -41.02
N ASP A 942 -8.72 15.77 -41.51
CA ASP A 942 -8.12 15.68 -42.84
C ASP A 942 -6.67 15.18 -42.72
N PRO A 943 -6.32 13.95 -43.15
CA PRO A 943 -4.95 13.42 -43.05
C PRO A 943 -3.92 14.24 -43.83
N SER A 944 -4.35 15.00 -44.85
CA SER A 944 -3.47 15.88 -45.62
C SER A 944 -3.13 17.18 -44.89
N LEU A 945 -3.93 17.55 -43.87
CA LEU A 945 -3.75 18.75 -43.06
C LEU A 945 -3.25 18.46 -41.64
N GLY A 946 -3.48 17.26 -41.10
CA GLY A 946 -3.02 16.90 -39.76
C GLY A 946 -1.50 16.91 -39.63
N ILE A 947 -1.02 17.18 -38.42
CA ILE A 947 0.39 17.32 -38.05
C ILE A 947 0.67 16.36 -36.90
N VAL A 948 1.61 15.43 -37.10
CA VAL A 948 2.20 14.65 -36.00
C VAL A 948 3.29 15.49 -35.35
N GLY A 949 3.20 15.72 -34.05
CA GLY A 949 4.18 16.51 -33.30
C GLY A 949 3.72 16.90 -31.89
N ASP A 950 4.62 17.49 -31.11
CA ASP A 950 4.25 18.11 -29.84
C ASP A 950 3.38 19.36 -30.05
N ALA A 951 2.35 19.54 -29.22
CA ALA A 951 1.42 20.65 -29.34
C ALA A 951 2.06 22.02 -29.06
N GLY A 952 3.06 22.09 -28.18
CA GLY A 952 3.81 23.32 -27.91
C GLY A 952 4.77 23.67 -29.06
N LEU A 953 5.61 22.71 -29.45
CA LEU A 953 6.63 22.91 -30.47
C LEU A 953 6.03 23.18 -31.87
N VAL A 954 4.97 22.45 -32.25
CA VAL A 954 4.21 22.73 -33.49
C VAL A 954 3.57 24.12 -33.45
N THR A 955 3.10 24.57 -32.29
CA THR A 955 2.56 25.93 -32.13
C THR A 955 3.63 27.00 -32.36
N LEU A 956 4.86 26.80 -31.87
CA LEU A 956 5.99 27.70 -32.15
C LEU A 956 6.38 27.70 -33.64
N GLN A 957 6.38 26.53 -34.29
CA GLN A 957 6.62 26.44 -35.74
C GLN A 957 5.54 27.18 -36.55
N LEU A 958 4.26 27.06 -36.17
CA LEU A 958 3.14 27.79 -36.78
C LEU A 958 3.26 29.30 -36.54
N LEU A 959 3.58 29.74 -35.32
CA LEU A 959 3.82 31.16 -35.00
C LEU A 959 4.89 31.78 -35.90
N HIS A 960 6.02 31.09 -36.07
CA HIS A 960 7.11 31.52 -36.96
C HIS A 960 6.67 31.58 -38.44
N ALA A 961 5.98 30.56 -38.95
CA ALA A 961 5.50 30.51 -40.35
C ALA A 961 4.33 31.48 -40.64
N LEU A 962 3.59 31.89 -39.62
CA LEU A 962 2.59 32.95 -39.72
C LEU A 962 3.25 34.33 -39.81
N GLY A 963 4.37 34.55 -39.12
CA GLY A 963 5.07 35.83 -39.10
C GLY A 963 4.24 36.89 -38.37
N ASP A 964 4.13 38.10 -38.91
CA ASP A 964 3.34 39.20 -38.33
C ASP A 964 1.90 39.26 -38.86
N TRP A 965 1.42 38.15 -39.44
CA TRP A 965 0.03 38.01 -39.82
C TRP A 965 -0.89 37.89 -38.60
N HIS A 966 -1.94 38.69 -38.64
CA HIS A 966 -3.08 38.63 -37.73
C HIS A 966 -4.36 38.48 -38.54
N PHE A 967 -5.39 37.86 -37.95
CA PHE A 967 -6.72 37.71 -38.51
C PHE A 967 -7.45 39.05 -38.50
N SER A 968 -7.07 39.92 -39.44
CA SER A 968 -7.80 41.16 -39.71
C SER A 968 -9.04 40.85 -40.57
N PRO A 969 -10.24 41.32 -40.18
CA PRO A 969 -11.45 41.13 -40.97
C PRO A 969 -11.42 42.03 -42.21
N SER A 970 -10.81 41.55 -43.30
CA SER A 970 -10.67 42.33 -44.53
C SER A 970 -12.03 42.73 -45.12
N SER A 971 -12.33 44.03 -45.07
CA SER A 971 -13.40 44.62 -45.86
C SER A 971 -12.94 44.78 -47.30
N SER A 972 -13.74 44.28 -48.25
CA SER A 972 -13.53 44.58 -49.67
C SER A 972 -14.03 46.00 -49.97
N SER A 973 -13.08 46.93 -50.08
CA SER A 973 -13.19 48.33 -50.55
C SER A 973 -13.79 49.41 -49.63
N SER A 974 -13.16 50.58 -49.70
CA SER A 974 -13.60 51.93 -49.29
C SER A 974 -14.12 52.18 -47.86
N SER A 975 -13.22 52.71 -47.01
CA SER A 975 -13.46 53.91 -46.18
C SER A 975 -14.74 54.02 -45.33
N SER A 976 -14.78 53.29 -44.22
CA SER A 976 -15.27 53.83 -42.93
C SER A 976 -14.71 53.01 -41.76
N SER A 977 -14.66 53.61 -40.56
CA SER A 977 -14.16 52.96 -39.35
C SER A 977 -15.10 51.85 -38.86
N SER A 978 -14.51 50.76 -38.34
CA SER A 978 -15.19 49.58 -37.75
C SER A 978 -16.17 48.83 -38.67
N SER A 979 -15.67 47.81 -39.37
CA SER A 979 -16.47 46.73 -39.96
C SER A 979 -15.86 45.37 -39.61
N SER A 980 -16.16 44.88 -38.41
CA SER A 980 -15.71 43.55 -37.93
C SER A 980 -16.26 42.42 -38.81
N SER A 981 -15.54 41.29 -38.90
CA SER A 981 -15.97 40.14 -39.72
C SER A 981 -17.37 39.66 -39.29
N PRO A 982 -18.25 39.27 -40.22
CA PRO A 982 -19.54 38.68 -39.90
C PRO A 982 -19.45 37.50 -38.91
N PHE A 983 -18.36 36.72 -38.95
CA PHE A 983 -18.10 35.65 -37.99
C PHE A 983 -17.85 36.20 -36.57
N ILE A 984 -17.00 37.21 -36.44
CA ILE A 984 -16.70 37.87 -35.15
C ILE A 984 -17.95 38.54 -34.57
N LEU A 985 -18.76 39.22 -35.40
CA LEU A 985 -20.01 39.83 -34.97
C LEU A 985 -21.04 38.79 -34.50
N GLN A 986 -21.16 37.66 -35.20
CA GLN A 986 -22.02 36.54 -34.79
C GLN A 986 -21.54 35.91 -33.46
N LEU A 987 -20.23 35.75 -33.28
CA LEU A 987 -19.63 35.27 -32.03
C LEU A 987 -19.88 36.24 -30.87
N GLN A 988 -19.64 37.54 -31.05
CA GLN A 988 -19.86 38.57 -30.03
C GLN A 988 -21.34 38.66 -29.63
N SER A 989 -22.25 38.68 -30.59
CA SER A 989 -23.69 38.69 -30.34
C SER A 989 -24.17 37.44 -29.61
N ALA A 990 -23.66 36.25 -29.98
CA ALA A 990 -23.98 35.00 -29.30
C ALA A 990 -23.39 34.95 -27.87
N LYS A 991 -22.15 35.42 -27.69
CA LYS A 991 -21.46 35.51 -26.39
C LYS A 991 -22.26 36.38 -25.42
N GLN A 992 -22.50 37.64 -25.79
CA GLN A 992 -23.28 38.60 -24.99
C GLN A 992 -24.67 38.06 -24.65
N LYS A 993 -25.39 37.49 -25.63
CA LYS A 993 -26.72 36.90 -25.41
C LYS A 993 -26.70 35.75 -24.42
N ASN A 994 -25.71 34.85 -24.51
CA ASN A 994 -25.66 33.66 -23.67
C ASN A 994 -25.19 34.00 -22.25
N GLU A 995 -24.23 34.92 -22.10
CA GLU A 995 -23.76 35.42 -20.81
C GLU A 995 -24.86 36.18 -20.06
N ALA A 996 -25.60 37.07 -20.74
CA ALA A 996 -26.78 37.73 -20.16
C ALA A 996 -27.88 36.73 -19.75
N ASN A 997 -28.04 35.62 -20.48
CA ASN A 997 -28.97 34.55 -20.09
C ASN A 997 -28.48 33.71 -18.91
N ALA A 998 -27.17 33.52 -18.76
CA ALA A 998 -26.57 32.85 -17.60
C ALA A 998 -26.72 33.71 -16.35
N ALA A 999 -26.32 34.99 -16.41
CA ALA A 999 -26.47 35.96 -15.32
C ALA A 999 -27.93 36.10 -14.87
N ARG A 1000 -28.88 36.17 -15.82
CA ARG A 1000 -30.32 36.19 -15.50
C ARG A 1000 -30.79 34.93 -14.76
N LYS A 1001 -30.27 33.74 -15.07
CA LYS A 1001 -30.60 32.51 -14.34
C LYS A 1001 -29.96 32.48 -12.95
N ALA A 1002 -28.72 32.91 -12.84
CA ALA A 1002 -28.00 33.02 -11.57
C ALA A 1002 -28.71 33.96 -10.58
N GLY A 1003 -29.38 35.01 -11.07
CA GLY A 1003 -30.22 35.91 -10.28
C GLY A 1003 -31.62 35.39 -9.90
N ILE A 1004 -31.98 34.13 -10.21
CA ILE A 1004 -33.27 33.55 -9.79
C ILE A 1004 -33.11 32.91 -8.41
N ALA A 1005 -33.41 33.70 -7.37
CA ALA A 1005 -33.51 33.21 -6.00
C ALA A 1005 -34.86 32.52 -5.77
N THR A 1006 -34.82 31.20 -5.58
CA THR A 1006 -35.94 30.34 -5.17
C THR A 1006 -35.49 29.40 -4.06
N LEU A 1007 -36.45 28.83 -3.33
CA LEU A 1007 -36.22 27.73 -2.39
C LEU A 1007 -37.14 26.55 -2.78
N PRO A 1008 -36.61 25.33 -3.02
CA PRO A 1008 -35.19 24.99 -3.11
C PRO A 1008 -34.42 25.80 -4.17
N MET A 1009 -33.09 25.89 -4.01
CA MET A 1009 -32.23 26.69 -4.89
C MET A 1009 -32.13 26.08 -6.28
N THR A 1010 -32.05 26.90 -7.34
CA THR A 1010 -31.66 26.39 -8.67
C THR A 1010 -30.16 26.12 -8.74
N TYR A 1011 -29.71 25.17 -9.57
CA TYR A 1011 -28.27 24.95 -9.84
C TYR A 1011 -27.52 26.24 -10.18
N ALA A 1012 -28.15 27.15 -10.93
CA ALA A 1012 -27.53 28.40 -11.36
C ALA A 1012 -27.34 29.38 -10.20
N HIS A 1013 -28.28 29.44 -9.26
CA HIS A 1013 -28.21 30.32 -8.10
C HIS A 1013 -27.25 29.78 -7.03
N ALA A 1014 -27.28 28.48 -6.77
CA ALA A 1014 -26.35 27.81 -5.86
C ALA A 1014 -24.89 27.98 -6.31
N PHE A 1015 -24.60 27.76 -7.61
CA PHE A 1015 -23.26 27.98 -8.15
C PHE A 1015 -22.84 29.44 -8.17
N GLU A 1016 -23.74 30.39 -8.40
CA GLU A 1016 -23.40 31.82 -8.29
C GLU A 1016 -22.97 32.20 -6.86
N THR A 1017 -23.67 31.66 -5.86
CA THR A 1017 -23.37 31.86 -4.44
C THR A 1017 -22.00 31.27 -4.06
N ILE A 1018 -21.74 30.01 -4.40
CA ILE A 1018 -20.45 29.33 -4.16
C ILE A 1018 -19.32 30.07 -4.88
N LYS A 1019 -19.49 30.36 -6.17
CA LYS A 1019 -18.49 31.07 -6.99
C LYS A 1019 -18.16 32.44 -6.41
N SER A 1020 -19.17 33.22 -6.00
CA SER A 1020 -18.96 34.56 -5.45
C SER A 1020 -18.23 34.52 -4.11
N ALA A 1021 -18.57 33.57 -3.23
CA ALA A 1021 -17.83 33.35 -1.99
C ALA A 1021 -16.38 32.93 -2.24
N LEU A 1022 -16.13 31.92 -3.09
CA LEU A 1022 -14.79 31.45 -3.44
C LEU A 1022 -13.93 32.55 -4.09
N HIS A 1023 -14.48 33.32 -5.04
CA HIS A 1023 -13.75 34.41 -5.70
C HIS A 1023 -13.41 35.57 -4.76
N THR A 1024 -14.14 35.73 -3.65
CA THR A 1024 -13.83 36.71 -2.59
C THR A 1024 -12.67 36.24 -1.69
N LEU A 1025 -12.41 34.93 -1.64
CA LEU A 1025 -11.36 34.30 -0.81
C LEU A 1025 -10.07 33.98 -1.60
N SER A 1026 -10.20 33.75 -2.90
CA SER A 1026 -9.10 33.53 -3.84
C SER A 1026 -9.56 33.96 -5.25
N PRO A 1027 -9.26 35.20 -5.68
CA PRO A 1027 -9.52 35.66 -7.04
C PRO A 1027 -9.01 34.67 -8.12
N PRO A 1028 -9.78 34.37 -9.18
CA PRO A 1028 -9.37 33.40 -10.21
C PRO A 1028 -8.02 33.71 -10.86
N SER A 1029 -7.65 34.99 -10.96
CA SER A 1029 -6.37 35.49 -11.46
C SER A 1029 -5.15 35.00 -10.67
N GLU A 1030 -5.31 34.59 -9.42
CA GLU A 1030 -4.23 34.07 -8.57
C GLU A 1030 -4.03 32.55 -8.74
N GLY A 1031 -5.02 31.85 -9.28
CA GLY A 1031 -4.94 30.40 -9.49
C GLY A 1031 -4.83 29.58 -8.19
N GLY A 1032 -5.38 30.10 -7.08
CA GLY A 1032 -5.36 29.46 -5.76
C GLY A 1032 -6.32 28.27 -5.59
N ILE A 1033 -7.25 28.06 -6.53
CA ILE A 1033 -8.27 26.99 -6.47
C ILE A 1033 -8.09 25.99 -7.61
N VAL A 1034 -8.16 24.69 -7.29
CA VAL A 1034 -8.38 23.61 -8.28
C VAL A 1034 -9.84 23.16 -8.19
N TYR A 1035 -10.54 23.17 -9.31
CA TYR A 1035 -11.91 22.65 -9.41
C TYR A 1035 -11.92 21.20 -9.91
N VAL A 1036 -12.47 20.29 -9.10
CA VAL A 1036 -12.88 18.95 -9.54
C VAL A 1036 -14.41 18.96 -9.69
N SER A 1037 -14.96 18.28 -10.69
CA SER A 1037 -16.42 18.19 -10.84
C SER A 1037 -16.88 17.04 -11.72
N GLU A 1038 -17.80 16.22 -11.22
CA GLU A 1038 -18.53 15.21 -11.98
C GLU A 1038 -20.06 15.27 -11.72
N GLY A 1039 -20.80 14.22 -12.05
CA GLY A 1039 -22.25 14.26 -12.24
C GLY A 1039 -22.67 14.77 -13.62
N ALA A 1040 -23.98 14.85 -13.88
CA ALA A 1040 -24.53 15.33 -15.15
C ALA A 1040 -24.72 16.86 -15.15
N ASN A 1041 -25.83 17.35 -14.60
CA ASN A 1041 -26.13 18.79 -14.50
C ASN A 1041 -25.02 19.54 -13.77
N THR A 1042 -24.53 18.98 -12.66
CA THR A 1042 -23.43 19.53 -11.85
C THR A 1042 -22.20 19.83 -12.70
N MET A 1043 -21.62 18.82 -13.37
CA MET A 1043 -20.45 19.00 -14.22
C MET A 1043 -20.69 19.95 -15.40
N ASP A 1044 -21.83 19.85 -16.07
CA ASP A 1044 -22.12 20.62 -17.28
C ASP A 1044 -22.36 22.11 -16.99
N ILE A 1045 -23.04 22.41 -15.89
CA ILE A 1045 -23.28 23.78 -15.43
C ILE A 1045 -22.02 24.32 -14.74
N SER A 1046 -21.29 23.54 -13.93
CA SER A 1046 -20.07 24.00 -13.24
C SER A 1046 -18.98 24.44 -14.23
N ARG A 1047 -18.79 23.66 -15.30
CA ARG A 1047 -17.85 23.97 -16.39
C ARG A 1047 -18.11 25.32 -17.06
N SER A 1048 -19.36 25.79 -16.99
CA SER A 1048 -19.83 27.05 -17.58
C SER A 1048 -19.90 28.19 -16.54
N ALA A 1049 -20.17 27.88 -15.27
CA ALA A 1049 -20.30 28.87 -14.18
C ALA A 1049 -18.95 29.27 -13.57
N PHE A 1050 -18.01 28.34 -13.46
CA PHE A 1050 -16.69 28.58 -12.85
C PHE A 1050 -15.64 28.83 -13.95
N PRO A 1051 -15.12 30.06 -14.09
CA PRO A 1051 -14.02 30.38 -15.00
C PRO A 1051 -12.69 29.86 -14.44
N VAL A 1052 -11.74 29.56 -15.33
CA VAL A 1052 -10.40 29.09 -14.95
C VAL A 1052 -9.35 29.90 -15.70
N GLU A 1053 -8.51 30.62 -14.97
CA GLU A 1053 -7.53 31.54 -15.55
C GLU A 1053 -6.14 30.90 -15.78
N HIS A 1054 -5.90 29.73 -15.19
CA HIS A 1054 -4.59 29.05 -15.18
C HIS A 1054 -4.71 27.56 -15.58
N PRO A 1055 -3.71 26.99 -16.27
CA PRO A 1055 -3.77 25.64 -16.82
C PRO A 1055 -3.83 24.56 -15.73
N ARG A 1056 -4.52 23.46 -16.03
CA ARG A 1056 -4.61 22.24 -15.17
C ARG A 1056 -5.27 22.47 -13.79
N LEU A 1057 -5.94 23.60 -13.58
CA LEU A 1057 -6.77 23.85 -12.40
C LEU A 1057 -8.24 23.39 -12.55
N ARG A 1058 -8.55 22.58 -13.57
CA ARG A 1058 -9.81 21.84 -13.67
C ARG A 1058 -9.59 20.37 -14.01
N LEU A 1059 -10.25 19.49 -13.24
CA LEU A 1059 -10.43 18.07 -13.52
C LEU A 1059 -11.93 17.77 -13.64
N ASP A 1060 -12.32 16.88 -14.55
CA ASP A 1060 -13.69 16.37 -14.66
C ASP A 1060 -13.72 14.97 -15.29
N ALA A 1061 -14.93 14.39 -15.44
CA ALA A 1061 -15.20 13.04 -15.94
C ALA A 1061 -14.60 12.70 -17.33
N GLY A 1062 -13.99 13.68 -18.02
CA GLY A 1062 -13.02 13.42 -19.08
C GLY A 1062 -13.61 12.81 -20.35
N THR A 1063 -12.90 11.84 -20.94
CA THR A 1063 -13.28 11.24 -22.24
C THR A 1063 -14.33 10.14 -22.14
N TYR A 1064 -14.39 9.39 -21.03
CA TYR A 1064 -15.41 8.37 -20.82
C TYR A 1064 -16.68 8.89 -20.12
N ALA A 1065 -16.69 10.15 -19.65
CA ALA A 1065 -17.74 10.67 -18.78
C ALA A 1065 -17.96 9.78 -17.54
N THR A 1066 -16.85 9.28 -16.99
CA THR A 1066 -16.81 8.38 -15.84
C THR A 1066 -17.26 9.10 -14.57
N MET A 1067 -18.23 8.52 -13.86
CA MET A 1067 -18.62 8.92 -12.50
C MET A 1067 -17.79 8.14 -11.47
N GLY A 1068 -17.53 8.71 -10.31
CA GLY A 1068 -16.65 8.15 -9.29
C GLY A 1068 -15.19 8.57 -9.41
N VAL A 1069 -14.85 9.48 -10.34
CA VAL A 1069 -13.49 10.05 -10.41
C VAL A 1069 -13.28 11.18 -9.40
N GLY A 1070 -14.36 11.79 -8.88
CA GLY A 1070 -14.34 13.06 -8.15
C GLY A 1070 -13.39 13.07 -6.95
N LEU A 1071 -13.63 12.22 -5.94
CA LEU A 1071 -12.82 12.28 -4.72
C LEU A 1071 -11.38 11.77 -4.94
N GLY A 1072 -11.18 10.78 -5.81
CA GLY A 1072 -9.84 10.33 -6.21
C GLY A 1072 -9.03 11.41 -6.93
N TYR A 1073 -9.66 12.14 -7.86
CA TYR A 1073 -9.06 13.29 -8.53
C TYR A 1073 -8.79 14.46 -7.57
N ALA A 1074 -9.62 14.65 -6.55
CA ALA A 1074 -9.40 15.67 -5.52
C ALA A 1074 -8.19 15.33 -4.61
N ILE A 1075 -8.06 14.07 -4.18
CA ILE A 1075 -6.87 13.57 -3.46
C ILE A 1075 -5.61 13.71 -4.33
N ALA A 1076 -5.69 13.35 -5.62
CA ALA A 1076 -4.59 13.51 -6.56
C ALA A 1076 -4.16 14.96 -6.77
N ALA A 1077 -5.12 15.89 -6.83
CA ALA A 1077 -4.84 17.32 -6.92
C ALA A 1077 -4.21 17.87 -5.64
N HIS A 1078 -4.64 17.39 -4.46
CA HIS A 1078 -4.00 17.72 -3.19
C HIS A 1078 -2.54 17.24 -3.17
N ALA A 1079 -2.30 15.97 -3.49
CA ALA A 1079 -0.96 15.40 -3.58
C ALA A 1079 -0.06 16.08 -4.63
N ALA A 1080 -0.61 16.54 -5.75
CA ALA A 1080 0.15 17.19 -6.82
C ALA A 1080 0.55 18.65 -6.52
N TYR A 1081 -0.27 19.41 -5.78
CA TYR A 1081 -0.05 20.84 -5.51
C TYR A 1081 0.36 21.17 -4.08
N ASN A 1082 0.03 20.32 -3.09
CA ASN A 1082 0.17 20.63 -1.66
C ASN A 1082 1.19 19.73 -0.93
N ASN A 1083 1.96 18.93 -1.66
CA ASN A 1083 3.00 18.02 -1.13
C ASN A 1083 4.42 18.65 -1.17
N THR A 1084 4.52 19.95 -0.92
CA THR A 1084 5.79 20.68 -0.78
C THR A 1084 5.69 21.64 0.40
N GLU A 1085 6.81 21.92 1.07
CA GLU A 1085 6.85 22.74 2.28
C GLU A 1085 6.67 24.25 2.04
N ALA A 1086 6.58 24.70 0.78
CA ALA A 1086 6.37 26.11 0.43
C ALA A 1086 4.88 26.48 0.54
N PRO A 1087 4.43 27.16 1.62
CA PRO A 1087 3.00 27.39 1.86
C PRO A 1087 2.39 28.35 0.84
N GLU A 1088 3.20 29.25 0.28
CA GLU A 1088 2.82 30.31 -0.65
C GLU A 1088 2.37 29.83 -2.04
N ASN A 1089 2.52 28.53 -2.35
CA ASN A 1089 2.00 27.91 -3.57
C ASN A 1089 0.82 26.94 -3.36
N ARG A 1090 0.39 26.72 -2.11
CA ARG A 1090 -0.70 25.78 -1.76
C ARG A 1090 -2.00 26.15 -2.47
N LYS A 1091 -2.70 25.16 -3.02
CA LYS A 1091 -4.01 25.32 -3.66
C LYS A 1091 -5.13 24.71 -2.83
N LYS A 1092 -6.25 25.42 -2.69
CA LYS A 1092 -7.48 24.83 -2.16
C LYS A 1092 -8.08 23.94 -3.24
N ILE A 1093 -8.39 22.70 -2.88
CA ILE A 1093 -9.10 21.78 -3.78
C ILE A 1093 -10.60 21.92 -3.49
N VAL A 1094 -11.39 22.19 -4.53
CA VAL A 1094 -12.83 22.34 -4.48
C VAL A 1094 -13.47 21.29 -5.39
N ALA A 1095 -14.20 20.35 -4.80
CA ALA A 1095 -14.97 19.32 -5.50
C ALA A 1095 -16.44 19.79 -5.64
N LEU A 1096 -17.00 19.65 -6.84
CA LEU A 1096 -18.36 20.07 -7.19
C LEU A 1096 -19.09 18.85 -7.75
N GLU A 1097 -19.74 18.12 -6.85
CA GLU A 1097 -20.19 16.74 -7.05
C GLU A 1097 -21.71 16.65 -7.13
N GLY A 1098 -22.26 15.89 -8.07
CA GLY A 1098 -23.68 15.52 -8.01
C GLY A 1098 -23.88 14.42 -6.97
N ASP A 1099 -25.00 14.43 -6.24
CA ASP A 1099 -25.39 13.39 -5.26
C ASP A 1099 -25.08 11.95 -5.71
N SER A 1100 -25.50 11.59 -6.92
CA SER A 1100 -25.26 10.27 -7.52
C SER A 1100 -23.79 10.02 -7.86
N ALA A 1101 -23.02 11.04 -8.22
CA ALA A 1101 -21.62 10.89 -8.62
C ALA A 1101 -20.71 10.76 -7.39
N PHE A 1102 -20.97 11.59 -6.38
CA PHE A 1102 -20.37 11.50 -5.05
C PHE A 1102 -20.50 10.07 -4.49
N GLY A 1103 -21.68 9.46 -4.62
CA GLY A 1103 -21.93 8.08 -4.16
C GLY A 1103 -20.98 7.00 -4.69
N PHE A 1104 -20.34 7.18 -5.86
CA PHE A 1104 -19.37 6.23 -6.40
C PHE A 1104 -17.98 6.31 -5.73
N SER A 1105 -17.65 7.40 -5.03
CA SER A 1105 -16.32 7.58 -4.39
C SER A 1105 -16.38 8.12 -2.95
N ALA A 1106 -17.57 8.30 -2.38
CA ALA A 1106 -17.81 8.92 -1.08
C ALA A 1106 -16.97 8.38 0.09
N MET A 1107 -16.64 7.08 0.10
CA MET A 1107 -15.83 6.48 1.18
C MET A 1107 -14.40 7.05 1.26
N GLU A 1108 -13.89 7.68 0.19
CA GLU A 1108 -12.58 8.33 0.21
C GLU A 1108 -12.55 9.65 1.00
N VAL A 1109 -13.70 10.11 1.53
CA VAL A 1109 -13.74 11.15 2.59
C VAL A 1109 -12.95 10.70 3.83
N GLU A 1110 -12.94 9.40 4.15
CA GLU A 1110 -12.11 8.86 5.22
C GLU A 1110 -10.62 8.93 4.86
N THR A 1111 -10.24 8.57 3.62
CA THR A 1111 -8.86 8.75 3.11
C THR A 1111 -8.41 10.20 3.19
N MET A 1112 -9.28 11.17 2.86
CA MET A 1112 -8.99 12.59 3.02
C MET A 1112 -8.77 12.98 4.49
N ALA A 1113 -9.55 12.44 5.42
CA ALA A 1113 -9.42 12.75 6.85
C ALA A 1113 -8.15 12.15 7.45
N ARG A 1114 -7.88 10.86 7.19
CA ARG A 1114 -6.69 10.12 7.62
C ARG A 1114 -5.38 10.76 7.13
N TYR A 1115 -5.38 11.42 5.97
CA TYR A 1115 -4.25 12.19 5.45
C TYR A 1115 -4.35 13.72 5.63
N GLN A 1116 -5.28 14.19 6.48
CA GLN A 1116 -5.49 15.61 6.83
C GLN A 1116 -5.58 16.55 5.61
N MET A 1117 -6.31 16.12 4.58
CA MET A 1117 -6.46 16.86 3.33
C MET A 1117 -7.58 17.90 3.45
N ASP A 1118 -7.22 19.19 3.37
CA ASP A 1118 -8.10 20.35 3.49
C ASP A 1118 -8.98 20.60 2.23
N ILE A 1119 -9.63 19.55 1.74
CA ILE A 1119 -10.47 19.52 0.53
C ILE A 1119 -11.90 19.98 0.88
N LEU A 1120 -12.47 20.85 0.06
CA LEU A 1120 -13.85 21.35 0.20
C LEU A 1120 -14.74 20.69 -0.85
N ILE A 1121 -15.72 19.90 -0.42
CA ILE A 1121 -16.64 19.16 -1.27
C ILE A 1121 -18.02 19.81 -1.19
N PHE A 1122 -18.60 20.16 -2.33
CA PHE A 1122 -20.02 20.51 -2.44
C PHE A 1122 -20.76 19.33 -3.05
N VAL A 1123 -21.61 18.68 -2.27
CA VAL A 1123 -22.54 17.66 -2.77
C VAL A 1123 -23.83 18.35 -3.16
N VAL A 1124 -24.05 18.48 -4.46
CA VAL A 1124 -25.21 19.10 -5.07
C VAL A 1124 -26.34 18.07 -5.06
N ASN A 1125 -27.26 18.26 -4.11
CA ASN A 1125 -28.25 17.28 -3.70
C ASN A 1125 -29.62 17.66 -4.26
N ASN A 1126 -30.05 16.93 -5.29
CA ASN A 1126 -31.36 17.07 -5.91
C ASN A 1126 -32.19 15.77 -5.79
N GLY A 1127 -31.75 14.82 -4.94
CA GLY A 1127 -32.43 13.55 -4.69
C GLY A 1127 -32.49 12.59 -5.88
N GLY A 1128 -31.59 12.68 -6.88
CA GLY A 1128 -31.65 11.75 -8.01
C GLY A 1128 -30.79 12.03 -9.24
N ILE A 1129 -30.56 10.98 -10.03
CA ILE A 1129 -29.84 11.02 -11.31
C ILE A 1129 -30.60 11.92 -12.30
N TYR A 1130 -29.98 13.03 -12.70
CA TYR A 1130 -30.54 14.16 -13.48
C TYR A 1130 -31.67 14.97 -12.80
N HIS A 1131 -32.50 14.33 -11.97
CA HIS A 1131 -33.64 14.93 -11.28
C HIS A 1131 -34.12 14.04 -10.13
N GLY A 1132 -34.62 14.65 -9.05
CA GLY A 1132 -35.31 13.97 -7.96
C GLY A 1132 -36.78 13.67 -8.26
N ASP A 1133 -37.44 12.98 -7.33
CA ASP A 1133 -38.85 12.56 -7.44
C ASP A 1133 -39.88 13.60 -6.95
N SER A 1134 -39.48 14.52 -6.08
CA SER A 1134 -40.30 15.62 -5.55
C SER A 1134 -39.39 16.65 -4.91
N ASP A 1135 -39.90 17.86 -4.68
CA ASP A 1135 -39.34 18.87 -3.78
C ASP A 1135 -39.96 18.76 -2.36
N THR A 1136 -40.67 17.66 -2.05
CA THR A 1136 -41.30 17.43 -0.73
C THR A 1136 -41.04 16.03 -0.17
N ALA A 1137 -40.79 15.96 1.15
CA ALA A 1137 -40.61 14.70 1.87
C ALA A 1137 -41.88 13.83 1.83
N GLU A 1138 -43.08 14.44 1.89
CA GLU A 1138 -44.36 13.72 1.92
C GLU A 1138 -44.62 12.94 0.63
N GLU A 1139 -44.40 13.55 -0.54
CA GLU A 1139 -44.52 12.86 -1.82
C GLU A 1139 -43.42 11.81 -2.00
N TRP A 1140 -42.16 12.12 -1.65
CA TRP A 1140 -41.07 11.16 -1.76
C TRP A 1140 -41.30 9.92 -0.87
N LEU A 1141 -41.71 10.11 0.39
CA LEU A 1141 -42.05 9.01 1.30
C LEU A 1141 -43.31 8.25 0.85
N SER A 1142 -44.26 8.91 0.19
CA SER A 1142 -45.38 8.24 -0.47
C SER A 1142 -44.88 7.31 -1.58
N ARG A 1143 -43.99 7.81 -2.46
CA ARG A 1143 -43.37 7.01 -3.53
C ARG A 1143 -42.57 5.83 -2.99
N GLN A 1144 -41.78 6.04 -1.93
CA GLN A 1144 -41.05 4.97 -1.25
C GLN A 1144 -42.00 3.86 -0.77
N LYS A 1145 -43.09 4.23 -0.07
CA LYS A 1145 -44.10 3.27 0.44
C LYS A 1145 -44.73 2.44 -0.68
N HIS A 1146 -45.02 3.04 -1.84
CA HIS A 1146 -45.53 2.31 -3.00
C HIS A 1146 -44.47 1.36 -3.61
N SER A 1147 -43.19 1.74 -3.63
CA SER A 1147 -42.10 0.86 -4.07
C SER A 1147 -41.83 -0.31 -3.12
N THR A 1148 -42.08 -0.16 -1.82
CA THR A 1148 -41.93 -1.22 -0.81
C THR A 1148 -43.22 -2.01 -0.54
N ALA A 1149 -44.33 -1.68 -1.20
CA ALA A 1149 -45.61 -2.34 -1.00
C ALA A 1149 -45.61 -3.76 -1.62
N ALA A 1150 -46.21 -4.72 -0.92
CA ALA A 1150 -46.45 -6.05 -1.48
C ALA A 1150 -47.36 -5.94 -2.73
N PRO A 1151 -47.17 -6.78 -3.78
CA PRO A 1151 -47.95 -6.70 -5.03
C PRO A 1151 -49.48 -6.72 -4.84
N SER A 1152 -49.97 -7.40 -3.81
CA SER A 1152 -51.39 -7.43 -3.43
C SER A 1152 -51.95 -6.07 -3.02
N ALA A 1153 -51.19 -5.26 -2.26
CA ALA A 1153 -51.62 -3.93 -1.81
C ALA A 1153 -51.65 -2.90 -2.95
N ILE A 1154 -50.82 -3.08 -3.98
CA ILE A 1154 -50.79 -2.25 -5.19
C ILE A 1154 -52.06 -2.49 -6.02
N ALA A 1155 -52.53 -3.74 -6.12
CA ALA A 1155 -53.75 -4.07 -6.85
C ALA A 1155 -55.01 -3.38 -6.27
N GLU A 1156 -55.16 -3.38 -4.93
CA GLU A 1156 -56.30 -2.70 -4.27
C GLU A 1156 -56.31 -1.19 -4.47
N THR A 1157 -55.13 -0.55 -4.49
CA THR A 1157 -55.04 0.90 -4.73
C THR A 1157 -55.36 1.27 -6.18
N THR A 1158 -54.91 0.48 -7.16
CA THR A 1158 -55.29 0.70 -8.57
C THR A 1158 -56.79 0.56 -8.83
N ASN A 1159 -57.47 -0.36 -8.13
CA ASN A 1159 -58.91 -0.58 -8.28
C ASN A 1159 -59.80 0.49 -7.63
N ARG A 1160 -59.28 1.32 -6.71
CA ARG A 1160 -60.03 2.46 -6.13
C ARG A 1160 -59.88 3.77 -6.90
N THR A 1161 -58.85 3.91 -7.72
CA THR A 1161 -58.55 5.17 -8.44
C THR A 1161 -59.28 5.35 -9.79
N THR A 1162 -59.97 4.32 -10.28
CA THR A 1162 -60.66 4.32 -11.57
C THR A 1162 -62.01 5.05 -11.57
N GLU A 1163 -62.66 5.26 -10.42
CA GLU A 1163 -64.02 5.81 -10.36
C GLU A 1163 -64.14 7.35 -10.27
N GLN A 1164 -63.06 8.10 -9.98
CA GLN A 1164 -63.20 9.54 -9.60
C GLN A 1164 -62.57 10.60 -10.51
N ASN A 1165 -61.77 10.26 -11.52
CA ASN A 1165 -61.12 11.27 -12.37
C ASN A 1165 -61.78 11.43 -13.76
N HIS A 1166 -62.80 12.31 -13.83
CA HIS A 1166 -63.52 12.65 -15.07
C HIS A 1166 -63.21 14.06 -15.61
N TYR A 1167 -62.05 14.63 -15.26
CA TYR A 1167 -61.50 15.84 -15.87
C TYR A 1167 -60.03 15.64 -16.29
N GLY A 1168 -59.62 16.29 -17.38
CA GLY A 1168 -58.45 15.87 -18.17
C GLY A 1168 -57.09 16.16 -17.55
N ALA A 1169 -56.40 15.11 -17.08
CA ALA A 1169 -54.96 15.10 -16.80
C ALA A 1169 -54.25 14.03 -17.65
N SER A 1170 -53.03 14.32 -18.12
CA SER A 1170 -52.35 13.54 -19.15
C SER A 1170 -51.45 12.41 -18.60
N LYS A 1171 -51.89 11.15 -18.77
CA LYS A 1171 -51.04 9.94 -18.93
C LYS A 1171 -49.83 9.75 -18.00
N SER A 1172 -49.87 10.23 -16.75
CA SER A 1172 -48.81 10.01 -15.74
C SER A 1172 -49.21 9.05 -14.61
N ALA A 1173 -50.46 8.57 -14.59
CA ALA A 1173 -51.08 7.84 -13.48
C ALA A 1173 -50.48 6.44 -13.17
N ASN A 1174 -49.51 5.96 -13.95
CA ASN A 1174 -48.97 4.60 -13.83
C ASN A 1174 -47.68 4.49 -13.00
N ASN A 1175 -47.17 5.58 -12.42
CA ASN A 1175 -45.88 5.56 -11.70
C ASN A 1175 -46.01 6.13 -10.27
N LEU A 1176 -46.60 5.30 -9.39
CA LEU A 1176 -46.82 5.61 -7.97
C LEU A 1176 -45.56 5.42 -7.11
N GLY A 1177 -44.60 4.59 -7.56
CA GLY A 1177 -43.35 4.32 -6.84
C GLY A 1177 -42.23 5.35 -7.10
N LEU A 1178 -41.07 5.06 -6.50
CA LEU A 1178 -39.78 5.65 -6.87
C LEU A 1178 -39.34 5.21 -8.28
N ARG A 1179 -38.55 6.04 -8.97
CA ARG A 1179 -37.94 5.72 -10.26
C ARG A 1179 -36.57 5.08 -10.08
N SER A 1180 -36.05 4.44 -11.14
CA SER A 1180 -34.67 3.96 -11.21
C SER A 1180 -33.60 5.07 -11.20
N THR A 1181 -34.01 6.34 -11.26
CA THR A 1181 -33.15 7.51 -11.08
C THR A 1181 -33.14 8.06 -9.66
N SER A 1182 -34.00 7.57 -8.77
CA SER A 1182 -34.25 8.19 -7.46
C SER A 1182 -33.18 7.85 -6.44
N LEU A 1183 -32.73 8.84 -5.69
CA LEU A 1183 -31.94 8.67 -4.47
C LEU A 1183 -32.81 8.96 -3.24
N GLY A 1184 -32.25 8.78 -2.04
CA GLY A 1184 -32.92 9.09 -0.79
C GLY A 1184 -33.35 10.57 -0.70
N TRP A 1185 -34.48 10.83 -0.04
CA TRP A 1185 -34.89 12.20 0.28
C TRP A 1185 -33.83 12.89 1.14
N GLU A 1186 -33.27 14.00 0.63
CA GLU A 1186 -32.33 14.90 1.32
C GLU A 1186 -31.27 14.16 2.17
N VAL A 1187 -30.61 13.17 1.57
CA VAL A 1187 -29.58 12.37 2.26
C VAL A 1187 -28.55 13.29 2.91
N GLY A 1188 -28.30 13.10 4.21
CA GLY A 1188 -27.40 13.90 5.03
C GLY A 1188 -25.92 13.61 4.76
N TYR A 1189 -25.47 13.87 3.52
CA TYR A 1189 -24.10 13.62 3.08
C TYR A 1189 -23.04 14.37 3.92
N GLU A 1190 -23.41 15.49 4.53
CA GLU A 1190 -22.55 16.26 5.44
C GLU A 1190 -22.03 15.43 6.61
N LYS A 1191 -22.83 14.49 7.10
CA LYS A 1191 -22.50 13.62 8.25
C LYS A 1191 -21.41 12.60 7.95
N LEU A 1192 -21.13 12.33 6.68
CA LEU A 1192 -20.01 11.46 6.29
C LEU A 1192 -18.67 12.14 6.58
N ALA A 1193 -18.58 13.47 6.47
CA ALA A 1193 -17.39 14.19 6.90
C ALA A 1193 -17.26 14.13 8.43
N GLU A 1194 -18.33 14.39 9.17
CA GLU A 1194 -18.36 14.34 10.64
C GLU A 1194 -17.94 12.96 11.17
N ALA A 1195 -18.49 11.89 10.61
CA ALA A 1195 -18.15 10.50 10.95
C ALA A 1195 -16.69 10.12 10.68
N CYS A 1196 -15.99 10.88 9.82
CA CYS A 1196 -14.56 10.71 9.54
C CYS A 1196 -13.66 11.73 10.28
N GLY A 1197 -14.20 12.62 11.12
CA GLY A 1197 -13.44 13.70 11.78
C GLY A 1197 -13.20 14.95 10.92
N GLY A 1198 -13.88 15.06 9.78
CA GLY A 1198 -14.00 16.29 8.99
C GLY A 1198 -15.11 17.21 9.51
N LYS A 1199 -15.62 18.12 8.66
CA LYS A 1199 -16.78 18.98 8.98
C LYS A 1199 -17.94 18.81 8.00
N GLY A 1200 -19.14 18.68 8.54
CA GLY A 1200 -20.38 18.77 7.78
C GLY A 1200 -20.98 20.18 7.81
N PHE A 1201 -21.61 20.58 6.71
CA PHE A 1201 -22.54 21.70 6.64
C PHE A 1201 -23.74 21.30 5.78
N LEU A 1202 -24.96 21.53 6.26
CA LEU A 1202 -26.18 21.44 5.45
C LEU A 1202 -26.58 22.85 5.01
N ALA A 1203 -26.80 23.07 3.71
CA ALA A 1203 -27.15 24.37 3.15
C ALA A 1203 -28.41 24.28 2.27
N ARG A 1204 -29.44 25.01 2.67
CA ARG A 1204 -30.76 25.13 2.02
C ARG A 1204 -30.99 26.54 1.48
N THR A 1205 -30.41 27.55 2.12
CA THR A 1205 -30.48 28.95 1.70
C THR A 1205 -29.15 29.45 1.09
N PRO A 1206 -29.17 30.51 0.26
CA PRO A 1206 -27.95 31.17 -0.21
C PRO A 1206 -27.05 31.66 0.92
N GLU A 1207 -27.64 32.13 2.02
CA GLU A 1207 -26.93 32.66 3.20
C GLU A 1207 -26.17 31.55 3.95
N GLU A 1208 -26.80 30.39 4.16
CA GLU A 1208 -26.15 29.19 4.69
C GLU A 1208 -25.03 28.72 3.75
N LEU A 1209 -25.29 28.64 2.45
CA LEU A 1209 -24.34 28.18 1.45
C LEU A 1209 -23.11 29.09 1.34
N HIS A 1210 -23.30 30.41 1.42
CA HIS A 1210 -22.22 31.40 1.46
C HIS A 1210 -21.36 31.22 2.71
N THR A 1211 -21.99 31.07 3.87
CA THR A 1211 -21.31 30.89 5.17
C THR A 1211 -20.50 29.58 5.20
N ALA A 1212 -21.13 28.46 4.82
CA ALA A 1212 -20.49 27.15 4.72
C ALA A 1212 -19.33 27.15 3.71
N THR A 1213 -19.43 27.91 2.60
CA THR A 1213 -18.33 28.09 1.64
C THR A 1213 -17.14 28.80 2.30
N ILE A 1214 -17.37 29.89 3.06
CA ILE A 1214 -16.30 30.65 3.71
C ILE A 1214 -15.61 29.83 4.81
N GLU A 1215 -16.37 29.11 5.65
CA GLU A 1215 -15.81 28.29 6.71
C GLU A 1215 -15.11 27.04 6.15
N GLY A 1216 -15.75 26.35 5.20
CA GLY A 1216 -15.18 25.19 4.53
C GLY A 1216 -13.91 25.49 3.73
N TYR A 1217 -13.78 26.71 3.19
CA TYR A 1217 -12.55 27.16 2.55
C TYR A 1217 -11.40 27.28 3.56
N LYS A 1218 -11.67 27.89 4.72
CA LYS A 1218 -10.69 28.15 5.80
C LYS A 1218 -10.29 26.88 6.57
N ALA A 1219 -11.18 25.88 6.63
CA ALA A 1219 -10.95 24.63 7.34
C ALA A 1219 -9.68 23.88 6.87
N LYS A 1220 -9.06 23.14 7.82
CA LYS A 1220 -7.83 22.34 7.63
C LYS A 1220 -8.06 20.83 7.73
N VAL A 1221 -9.30 20.42 7.53
CA VAL A 1221 -9.80 19.04 7.48
C VAL A 1221 -10.69 18.91 6.23
N PRO A 1222 -11.05 17.71 5.75
CA PRO A 1222 -12.06 17.58 4.70
C PRO A 1222 -13.40 18.16 5.16
N VAL A 1223 -14.11 18.78 4.22
CA VAL A 1223 -15.41 19.42 4.47
C VAL A 1223 -16.41 18.99 3.41
N ILE A 1224 -17.61 18.59 3.84
CA ILE A 1224 -18.77 18.41 2.95
C ILE A 1224 -19.79 19.50 3.24
N VAL A 1225 -20.12 20.28 2.21
CA VAL A 1225 -21.31 21.12 2.16
C VAL A 1225 -22.37 20.39 1.35
N ASN A 1226 -23.41 19.90 2.01
CA ASN A 1226 -24.57 19.29 1.37
C ASN A 1226 -25.53 20.39 0.93
N VAL A 1227 -25.63 20.61 -0.39
CA VAL A 1227 -26.34 21.74 -0.99
C VAL A 1227 -27.69 21.27 -1.52
N ILE A 1228 -28.76 21.57 -0.79
CA ILE A 1228 -30.13 21.22 -1.20
C ILE A 1228 -30.57 22.16 -2.33
N ILE A 1229 -30.92 21.56 -3.47
CA ILE A 1229 -31.39 22.26 -4.67
C ILE A 1229 -32.69 21.65 -5.19
N GLU A 1230 -33.33 22.32 -6.17
CA GLU A 1230 -34.54 21.83 -6.82
C GLU A 1230 -34.35 20.41 -7.39
N ALA A 1231 -35.30 19.51 -7.11
CA ALA A 1231 -35.36 18.18 -7.70
C ALA A 1231 -35.49 18.26 -9.23
N GLY A 1232 -36.12 19.32 -9.73
CA GLY A 1232 -36.15 19.68 -11.14
C GLY A 1232 -37.22 18.94 -11.95
N SER A 1233 -37.68 19.59 -13.03
CA SER A 1233 -38.77 19.06 -13.86
C SER A 1233 -38.40 17.73 -14.54
N ALA A 1234 -39.21 16.68 -14.33
CA ALA A 1234 -39.09 15.36 -14.97
C ALA A 1234 -39.33 15.42 -16.49
N LYS A 1235 -38.31 15.87 -17.24
CA LYS A 1235 -38.28 15.78 -18.69
C LYS A 1235 -37.95 14.36 -19.12
N LYS A 1236 -38.56 13.89 -20.20
CA LYS A 1236 -38.23 12.61 -20.82
C LYS A 1236 -36.72 12.59 -21.14
N LEU A 1237 -36.01 11.60 -20.60
CA LEU A 1237 -34.61 11.37 -20.89
C LEU A 1237 -34.48 10.93 -22.36
N GLU A 1238 -34.11 11.88 -23.23
CA GLU A 1238 -33.83 11.64 -24.64
C GLU A 1238 -32.36 11.96 -24.93
N PHE A 1239 -31.58 10.93 -25.22
CA PHE A 1239 -30.21 11.13 -25.69
C PHE A 1239 -30.22 11.75 -27.09
N GLY A 1240 -29.24 12.60 -27.39
CA GLY A 1240 -29.21 13.37 -28.65
C GLY A 1240 -29.25 12.53 -29.93
N TRP A 1241 -28.86 11.25 -29.87
CA TRP A 1241 -28.96 10.30 -30.97
C TRP A 1241 -30.38 9.71 -31.14
N GLN A 1242 -31.14 9.53 -30.05
CA GLN A 1242 -32.54 9.07 -30.10
C GLN A 1242 -33.44 10.10 -30.77
N ALA A 1243 -33.23 11.39 -30.47
CA ALA A 1243 -33.97 12.52 -31.05
C ALA A 1243 -33.82 12.67 -32.58
N SER A 1244 -32.82 12.00 -33.19
CA SER A 1244 -32.63 11.99 -34.66
C SER A 1244 -33.78 11.28 -35.39
N SER A 1245 -34.38 10.26 -34.75
CA SER A 1245 -35.33 9.33 -35.38
C SER A 1245 -36.67 9.96 -35.77
N GLN A 1246 -37.08 11.05 -35.11
CA GLN A 1246 -38.39 11.68 -35.32
C GLN A 1246 -38.38 12.82 -36.37
N LYS A 1247 -37.23 13.15 -36.97
CA LYS A 1247 -37.14 14.23 -37.96
C LYS A 1247 -37.32 13.76 -39.41
N ASN A 1248 -38.59 13.58 -39.77
CA ASN A 1248 -39.16 13.63 -41.12
C ASN A 1248 -38.40 12.81 -42.20
N PRO A 1249 -38.80 11.56 -42.48
CA PRO A 1249 -38.14 10.68 -43.47
C PRO A 1249 -38.06 11.24 -44.90
N SER A 1250 -38.91 12.21 -45.23
CA SER A 1250 -39.03 12.84 -46.56
C SER A 1250 -37.84 13.74 -46.98
N ALA A 1251 -36.81 13.86 -46.14
CA ALA A 1251 -35.61 14.66 -46.40
C ALA A 1251 -34.34 13.83 -46.71
N ARG A 1252 -34.49 12.57 -47.15
CA ARG A 1252 -33.39 11.70 -47.61
C ARG A 1252 -33.74 10.90 -48.87
N LEU A 1253 -33.70 11.59 -50.01
CA LEU A 1253 -33.43 11.06 -51.35
C LEU A 1253 -32.40 11.99 -52.01
#